data_AF-A0A2E8WGX5-F1
#
_entry.id   AF-A0A2E8WGX5-F1
#
_cell.length_a   1.000
_cell.length_b   1.000
_cell.length_c   1.000
_cell.angle_alpha   90.00
_cell.angle_beta   90.00
_cell.angle_gamma   90.00
#
_symmetry.space_group_name_H-M   'P 1'
#
loop_
_entity.id
_entity.type
_entity.pdbx_description
1 polymer ?
#
loop_
_entity_poly.entity_id
_entity_poly.type
_entity_poly.pdbx_seq_one_letter_code
_entity_poly.pdbx_strand_id
1 'polypeptide(L)'
;MTIHLIAALLLLASATHALTPEQSDLINKAGNSSVEVERYEHLISLSQLTDLDPQLNSDLAKLLPAVDLWANEREHWQHENRRVRRRFLSGYYSQNYPPEIQKDSPLYPIWAMYRGRMKIQQPIQSGNLKSDPVKRAEYYGEGRRLLRIAKQAFPENRLVRMYLDETFPWPVLNPVDRDAPEWANLQRETLEKLRHIIVWWIETRQAPDGSLGGGWGDDVEIWRTWTPVLIGFEDSVVVQGQTNIAEGLFSQPHMESGYTSRMTDVEHTGEDSGDTNTSMMHLRPDDPIWQQRALRIFELYRDLWSGRNERGQLQFRSTYFTATEVSDSSQLACDTVYHPRAVQPSLLYWQRTADPEMTRVFSDWIRTWVDATSRSERGKPAGIIPSAIHWPNGDIGGLGEHWWDPQNHSEPTLYRWPSAMGMMTNTMLLASHMTGDASFLDPVRSMAEARARYLKNPVENPEPGTEAWCASRMGIAPTLAKYRQLTGDPEFDDLLMKDANGYVRFRLTGDRSHLVEGLDRSAAAFRINRASYMEEVRWTDRQLAFNGNYANDYADPTLPRPNLSALYASVTGDFGGALYFPMNTVRWKTHSRDIGALVTSAGKANFQAELYHFGPERRDMGAELYLLDSGEYEMTLTNTVTGTSTSSTITVSGPRNAVSFSLDSRQLHTLSLRRQ
;
A
#
# COMPACT_ATOMS: atom_id res chain seq x y z
N MET A 1 12.01 -70.49 -36.59
CA MET A 1 13.39 -69.94 -36.57
C MET A 1 13.26 -68.46 -36.24
N THR A 2 12.76 -68.25 -35.04
CA THR A 2 12.06 -67.07 -34.53
C THR A 2 12.25 -67.21 -33.02
N ILE A 3 12.50 -66.11 -32.30
CA ILE A 3 12.95 -66.09 -30.89
C ILE A 3 14.47 -66.24 -30.78
N HIS A 4 15.25 -65.26 -31.27
CA HIS A 4 16.56 -64.90 -30.69
C HIS A 4 16.99 -63.48 -31.07
N LEU A 5 16.28 -62.79 -31.99
CA LEU A 5 16.57 -61.39 -32.35
C LEU A 5 15.69 -60.34 -31.66
N ILE A 6 14.71 -60.73 -30.83
CA ILE A 6 13.82 -59.78 -30.12
C ILE A 6 14.29 -59.51 -28.68
N ALA A 7 15.20 -60.32 -28.14
CA ALA A 7 15.75 -60.13 -26.79
C ALA A 7 16.88 -59.08 -26.70
N ALA A 8 17.40 -58.59 -27.84
CA ALA A 8 18.49 -57.61 -27.90
C ALA A 8 18.03 -56.16 -28.16
N LEU A 9 16.72 -55.92 -28.34
CA LEU A 9 16.16 -54.58 -28.63
C LEU A 9 15.15 -54.06 -27.59
N LEU A 10 14.97 -54.78 -26.48
CA LEU A 10 14.10 -54.38 -25.36
C LEU A 10 14.87 -54.12 -24.04
N LEU A 11 16.20 -53.93 -24.14
CA LEU A 11 17.09 -53.52 -23.05
C LEU A 11 17.70 -52.13 -23.28
N LEU A 12 17.01 -51.26 -24.02
CA LEU A 12 17.10 -49.81 -23.77
C LEU A 12 16.16 -49.49 -22.60
N ALA A 13 16.42 -50.13 -21.47
CA ALA A 13 15.97 -49.61 -20.20
C ALA A 13 16.59 -48.22 -20.08
N SER A 14 15.74 -47.22 -19.83
CA SER A 14 16.12 -45.91 -19.36
C SER A 14 16.97 -46.10 -18.11
N ALA A 15 18.27 -46.24 -18.30
CA ALA A 15 19.24 -46.17 -17.24
C ALA A 15 19.24 -44.70 -16.82
N THR A 16 18.41 -44.36 -15.84
CA THR A 16 18.60 -43.17 -15.04
C THR A 16 20.05 -43.23 -14.55
N HIS A 17 20.93 -42.43 -15.15
CA HIS A 17 22.31 -42.35 -14.71
C HIS A 17 22.27 -41.97 -13.23
N ALA A 18 22.81 -42.83 -12.36
CA ALA A 18 22.84 -42.56 -10.94
C ALA A 18 23.72 -41.32 -10.73
N LEU A 19 23.19 -40.31 -10.04
CA LEU A 19 23.95 -39.10 -9.72
C LEU A 19 25.23 -39.45 -8.98
N THR A 20 26.32 -38.79 -9.32
CA THR A 20 27.53 -38.85 -8.50
C THR A 20 27.25 -38.22 -7.13
N PRO A 21 28.03 -38.56 -6.08
CA PRO A 21 27.87 -37.93 -4.77
C PRO A 21 27.98 -36.40 -4.83
N GLU A 22 28.84 -35.86 -5.69
CA GLU A 22 29.02 -34.42 -5.90
C GLU A 22 27.81 -33.78 -6.58
N GLN A 23 27.29 -34.38 -7.65
CA GLN A 23 26.06 -33.89 -8.32
C GLN A 23 24.87 -33.90 -7.36
N SER A 24 24.71 -34.98 -6.57
CA SER A 24 23.66 -35.11 -5.56
C SER A 24 23.78 -34.06 -4.45
N ASP A 25 25.00 -33.81 -3.96
CA ASP A 25 25.26 -32.80 -2.94
C ASP A 25 24.93 -31.39 -3.43
N LEU A 26 25.33 -31.02 -4.65
CA LEU A 26 25.02 -29.72 -5.25
C LEU A 26 23.51 -29.51 -5.43
N ILE A 27 22.78 -30.53 -5.91
CA ILE A 27 21.31 -30.47 -6.05
C ILE A 27 20.64 -30.33 -4.68
N ASN A 28 21.10 -31.08 -3.67
CA ASN A 28 20.56 -31.00 -2.31
C ASN A 28 20.82 -29.65 -1.65
N LYS A 29 22.02 -29.08 -1.82
CA LYS A 29 22.36 -27.73 -1.34
C LYS A 29 21.52 -26.66 -2.03
N ALA A 30 21.41 -26.73 -3.37
CA ALA A 30 20.56 -25.82 -4.13
C ALA A 30 19.09 -25.90 -3.67
N GLY A 31 18.56 -27.11 -3.54
CA GLY A 31 17.17 -27.34 -3.17
C GLY A 31 16.84 -26.93 -1.73
N ASN A 32 17.75 -27.12 -0.77
CA ASN A 32 17.54 -26.73 0.62
C ASN A 32 17.89 -25.27 0.93
N SER A 33 18.66 -24.58 0.08
CA SER A 33 18.98 -23.17 0.31
C SER A 33 17.73 -22.29 0.28
N SER A 34 17.63 -21.41 1.28
CA SER A 34 16.60 -20.38 1.41
C SER A 34 17.04 -19.03 0.84
N VAL A 35 18.24 -18.96 0.26
CA VAL A 35 18.81 -17.77 -0.38
C VAL A 35 18.91 -18.03 -1.88
N GLU A 36 18.28 -17.18 -2.69
CA GLU A 36 18.20 -17.40 -4.14
C GLU A 36 19.59 -17.40 -4.81
N VAL A 37 20.49 -16.52 -4.38
CA VAL A 37 21.87 -16.43 -4.91
C VAL A 37 22.68 -17.69 -4.61
N GLU A 38 22.66 -18.20 -3.37
CA GLU A 38 23.35 -19.46 -3.03
C GLU A 38 22.81 -20.64 -3.86
N ARG A 39 21.49 -20.70 -4.05
CA ARG A 39 20.87 -21.72 -4.91
C ARG A 39 21.35 -21.61 -6.34
N TYR A 40 21.42 -20.41 -6.88
CA TYR A 40 21.95 -20.15 -8.22
C TYR A 40 23.41 -20.60 -8.34
N GLU A 41 24.26 -20.20 -7.39
CA GLU A 41 25.68 -20.56 -7.38
C GLU A 41 25.89 -22.08 -7.35
N HIS A 42 25.13 -22.83 -6.55
CA HIS A 42 25.21 -24.30 -6.54
C HIS A 42 24.79 -24.92 -7.89
N LEU A 43 23.78 -24.37 -8.56
CA LEU A 43 23.37 -24.85 -9.88
C LEU A 43 24.35 -24.44 -10.98
N ILE A 44 25.04 -23.31 -10.83
CA ILE A 44 26.17 -22.94 -11.69
C ILE A 44 27.33 -23.91 -11.50
N SER A 45 27.71 -24.24 -10.26
CA SER A 45 28.72 -25.26 -10.00
C SER A 45 28.34 -26.62 -10.59
N LEU A 46 27.06 -27.00 -10.50
CA LEU A 46 26.57 -28.22 -11.15
C LEU A 46 26.76 -28.16 -12.67
N SER A 47 26.45 -27.03 -13.30
CA SER A 47 26.59 -26.84 -14.76
C SER A 47 28.05 -26.89 -15.26
N GLN A 48 29.02 -26.72 -14.36
CA GLN A 48 30.45 -26.75 -14.68
C GLN A 48 31.05 -28.16 -14.61
N LEU A 49 30.30 -29.14 -14.09
CA LEU A 49 30.73 -30.54 -14.07
C LEU A 49 30.73 -31.11 -15.50
N THR A 50 31.78 -31.85 -15.83
CA THR A 50 31.99 -32.41 -17.17
C THR A 50 31.31 -33.77 -17.39
N ASP A 51 30.75 -34.36 -16.32
CA ASP A 51 30.19 -35.71 -16.27
C ASP A 51 28.66 -35.72 -16.09
N LEU A 52 27.97 -34.62 -16.42
CA LEU A 52 26.51 -34.57 -16.42
C LEU A 52 25.92 -35.44 -17.56
N ASP A 53 24.95 -36.27 -17.21
CA ASP A 53 24.11 -36.96 -18.21
C ASP A 53 23.44 -35.93 -19.15
N PRO A 54 23.32 -36.22 -20.47
CA PRO A 54 22.77 -35.26 -21.43
C PRO A 54 21.37 -34.73 -21.08
N GLN A 55 20.51 -35.56 -20.48
CA GLN A 55 19.16 -35.15 -20.08
C GLN A 55 19.21 -34.20 -18.89
N LEU A 56 20.04 -34.50 -17.88
CA LEU A 56 20.26 -33.61 -16.72
C LEU A 56 20.81 -32.26 -17.17
N ASN A 57 21.78 -32.25 -18.08
CA ASN A 57 22.34 -31.01 -18.62
C ASN A 57 21.28 -30.19 -19.39
N SER A 58 20.44 -30.83 -20.19
CA SER A 58 19.33 -30.18 -20.90
C SER A 58 18.30 -29.59 -19.92
N ASP A 59 17.92 -30.31 -18.87
CA ASP A 59 16.98 -29.81 -17.87
C ASP A 59 17.57 -28.66 -17.05
N LEU A 60 18.85 -28.74 -16.69
CA LEU A 60 19.57 -27.66 -16.03
C LEU A 60 19.60 -26.39 -16.90
N ALA A 61 19.91 -26.52 -18.20
CA ALA A 61 19.94 -25.39 -19.13
C ALA A 61 18.57 -24.69 -19.28
N LYS A 62 17.46 -25.42 -19.09
CA LYS A 62 16.11 -24.84 -19.08
C LYS A 62 15.77 -24.14 -17.76
N LEU A 63 16.22 -24.69 -16.64
CA LEU A 63 15.88 -24.21 -15.29
C LEU A 63 16.77 -23.05 -14.85
N LEU A 64 18.06 -23.08 -15.18
CA LEU A 64 19.06 -22.15 -14.69
C LEU A 64 18.73 -20.67 -15.00
N PRO A 65 18.26 -20.30 -16.21
CA PRO A 65 17.82 -18.92 -16.48
C PRO A 65 16.69 -18.46 -15.56
N ALA A 66 15.83 -19.39 -15.14
CA ALA A 66 14.73 -19.04 -14.26
C ALA A 66 15.17 -18.82 -12.81
N VAL A 67 16.19 -19.55 -12.38
CA VAL A 67 16.84 -19.37 -11.08
C VAL A 67 17.60 -18.04 -11.05
N ASP A 68 18.32 -17.73 -12.14
CA ASP A 68 19.06 -16.48 -12.30
C ASP A 68 18.15 -15.24 -12.18
N LEU A 69 16.97 -15.27 -12.80
CA LEU A 69 15.99 -14.19 -12.72
C LEU A 69 15.47 -13.90 -11.29
N TRP A 70 15.55 -14.88 -10.38
CA TRP A 70 15.20 -14.71 -8.96
C TRP A 70 16.41 -14.36 -8.10
N ALA A 71 17.59 -14.90 -8.44
CA ALA A 71 18.83 -14.66 -7.70
C ALA A 71 19.38 -13.25 -7.94
N ASN A 72 19.37 -12.80 -9.20
CA ASN A 72 20.04 -11.60 -9.67
C ASN A 72 19.05 -10.52 -10.15
N GLU A 73 17.85 -10.47 -9.54
CA GLU A 73 16.71 -9.62 -9.93
C GLU A 73 17.10 -8.20 -10.34
N ARG A 74 17.88 -7.51 -9.50
CA ARG A 74 18.29 -6.11 -9.72
C ARG A 74 19.13 -5.94 -10.98
N GLU A 75 19.96 -6.91 -11.32
CA GLU A 75 20.82 -6.87 -12.52
C GLU A 75 19.97 -6.91 -13.81
N HIS A 76 18.83 -7.59 -13.75
CA HIS A 76 17.87 -7.69 -14.85
C HIS A 76 17.12 -6.39 -15.15
N TRP A 77 17.38 -5.29 -14.41
CA TRP A 77 17.02 -3.93 -14.83
C TRP A 77 17.62 -3.57 -16.20
N GLN A 78 18.81 -4.09 -16.54
CA GLN A 78 19.47 -3.80 -17.82
C GLN A 78 19.04 -4.75 -18.94
N HIS A 79 18.10 -5.66 -18.68
CA HIS A 79 17.71 -6.73 -19.59
C HIS A 79 17.20 -6.19 -20.95
N GLU A 80 17.59 -6.86 -22.04
CA GLU A 80 17.26 -6.42 -23.42
C GLU A 80 15.74 -6.44 -23.68
N ASN A 81 15.06 -7.49 -23.20
CA ASN A 81 13.60 -7.55 -23.20
C ASN A 81 13.00 -6.46 -22.29
N ARG A 82 12.37 -5.46 -22.91
CA ARG A 82 11.74 -4.32 -22.23
C ARG A 82 10.73 -4.70 -21.16
N ARG A 83 9.99 -5.81 -21.32
CA ARG A 83 9.01 -6.26 -20.33
C ARG A 83 9.69 -6.76 -19.07
N VAL A 84 10.78 -7.51 -19.22
CA VAL A 84 11.60 -7.99 -18.10
C VAL A 84 12.29 -6.79 -17.44
N ARG A 85 12.97 -5.94 -18.20
CA ARG A 85 13.63 -4.74 -17.67
C ARG A 85 12.72 -3.86 -16.82
N ARG A 86 11.50 -3.57 -17.31
CA ARG A 86 10.54 -2.72 -16.58
C ARG A 86 9.95 -3.39 -15.36
N ARG A 87 9.91 -4.73 -15.34
CA ARG A 87 9.27 -5.53 -14.29
C ARG A 87 10.20 -6.67 -13.91
N PHE A 88 11.44 -6.41 -13.50
CA PHE A 88 12.43 -7.48 -13.37
C PHE A 88 12.11 -8.50 -12.26
N LEU A 89 11.09 -8.25 -11.42
CA LEU A 89 10.58 -9.22 -10.44
C LEU A 89 9.57 -10.22 -11.03
N SER A 90 8.83 -9.84 -12.08
CA SER A 90 7.66 -10.61 -12.55
C SER A 90 7.41 -10.57 -14.06
N GLY A 91 8.18 -9.78 -14.81
CA GLY A 91 8.02 -9.52 -16.24
C GLY A 91 8.23 -10.76 -17.11
N TYR A 92 8.92 -11.76 -16.57
CA TYR A 92 9.14 -13.07 -17.18
C TYR A 92 8.03 -14.09 -16.87
N TYR A 93 7.06 -13.76 -16.01
CA TYR A 93 5.97 -14.67 -15.68
C TYR A 93 5.11 -14.93 -16.92
N SER A 94 5.03 -16.21 -17.30
CA SER A 94 4.17 -16.69 -18.38
C SER A 94 3.58 -18.05 -18.02
N GLN A 95 2.58 -18.49 -18.79
CA GLN A 95 1.87 -19.75 -18.54
C GLN A 95 2.83 -20.94 -18.51
N ASN A 96 3.92 -20.93 -19.30
CA ASN A 96 4.85 -22.06 -19.42
C ASN A 96 6.19 -21.81 -18.71
N TYR A 97 6.28 -20.82 -17.84
CA TYR A 97 7.50 -20.51 -17.10
C TYR A 97 7.50 -21.13 -15.68
N PRO A 98 8.64 -21.64 -15.18
CA PRO A 98 9.84 -21.94 -15.96
C PRO A 98 9.57 -23.04 -16.99
N PRO A 99 10.30 -23.09 -18.13
CA PRO A 99 10.12 -24.14 -19.13
C PRO A 99 10.09 -25.52 -18.49
N GLU A 100 9.13 -26.35 -18.89
CA GLU A 100 8.94 -27.67 -18.28
C GLU A 100 10.17 -28.57 -18.54
N ILE A 101 10.58 -29.26 -17.49
CA ILE A 101 11.65 -30.27 -17.50
C ILE A 101 11.06 -31.66 -17.23
N GLN A 102 11.85 -32.71 -17.49
CA GLN A 102 11.35 -34.07 -17.30
C GLN A 102 10.96 -34.34 -15.84
N LYS A 103 9.86 -35.09 -15.63
CA LYS A 103 9.33 -35.35 -14.27
C LYS A 103 10.21 -36.28 -13.44
N ASP A 104 11.00 -37.13 -14.10
CA ASP A 104 12.01 -38.00 -13.49
C ASP A 104 13.39 -37.32 -13.35
N SER A 105 13.53 -36.07 -13.81
CA SER A 105 14.73 -35.27 -13.62
C SER A 105 14.98 -35.02 -12.12
N PRO A 106 16.22 -35.16 -11.61
CA PRO A 106 16.53 -34.83 -10.23
C PRO A 106 16.41 -33.32 -9.93
N LEU A 107 16.32 -32.47 -10.95
CA LEU A 107 16.04 -31.04 -10.82
C LEU A 107 14.55 -30.71 -10.78
N TYR A 108 13.67 -31.68 -11.04
CA TYR A 108 12.22 -31.47 -11.05
C TYR A 108 11.66 -30.89 -9.75
N PRO A 109 12.12 -31.30 -8.54
CA PRO A 109 11.68 -30.65 -7.31
C PRO A 109 12.07 -29.18 -7.19
N ILE A 110 13.22 -28.77 -7.76
CA ILE A 110 13.62 -27.34 -7.82
C ILE A 110 12.74 -26.60 -8.82
N TRP A 111 12.47 -27.17 -10.00
CA TRP A 111 11.50 -26.61 -10.95
C TRP A 111 10.12 -26.42 -10.31
N ALA A 112 9.63 -27.44 -9.58
CA ALA A 112 8.34 -27.43 -8.90
C ALA A 112 8.28 -26.32 -7.84
N MET A 113 9.39 -26.03 -7.15
CA MET A 113 9.48 -24.91 -6.21
C MET A 113 9.21 -23.56 -6.89
N TYR A 114 9.89 -23.24 -8.00
CA TYR A 114 9.68 -21.97 -8.71
C TYR A 114 8.28 -21.89 -9.31
N ARG A 115 7.84 -22.96 -9.99
CA ARG A 115 6.52 -23.01 -10.58
C ARG A 115 5.42 -22.87 -9.53
N GLY A 116 5.59 -23.52 -8.38
CA GLY A 116 4.66 -23.47 -7.26
C GLY A 116 4.52 -22.08 -6.65
N ARG A 117 5.66 -21.41 -6.37
CA ARG A 117 5.69 -20.01 -5.91
C ARG A 117 4.96 -19.09 -6.87
N MET A 118 5.22 -19.20 -8.17
CA MET A 118 4.56 -18.37 -9.18
C MET A 118 3.05 -18.57 -9.25
N LYS A 119 2.59 -19.82 -9.19
CA LYS A 119 1.16 -20.15 -9.17
C LYS A 119 0.44 -19.49 -7.99
N ILE A 120 1.10 -19.38 -6.85
CA ILE A 120 0.57 -18.70 -5.66
C ILE A 120 0.66 -17.17 -5.79
N GLN A 121 1.77 -16.66 -6.32
CA GLN A 121 1.99 -15.23 -6.47
C GLN A 121 0.99 -14.59 -7.44
N GLN A 122 0.58 -15.27 -8.52
CA GLN A 122 -0.35 -14.70 -9.51
C GLN A 122 -1.71 -14.23 -8.94
N PRO A 123 -2.45 -15.03 -8.14
CA PRO A 123 -3.66 -14.53 -7.49
C PRO A 123 -3.40 -13.54 -6.34
N ILE A 124 -2.19 -13.45 -5.78
CA ILE A 124 -1.85 -12.37 -4.82
C ILE A 124 -1.94 -11.01 -5.52
N GLN A 125 -1.52 -10.92 -6.79
CA GLN A 125 -1.61 -9.70 -7.60
C GLN A 125 -2.99 -9.47 -8.19
N SER A 126 -3.50 -10.47 -8.92
CA SER A 126 -4.63 -10.27 -9.82
C SER A 126 -5.94 -10.28 -9.06
N GLY A 127 -6.63 -9.13 -9.02
CA GLY A 127 -7.99 -9.02 -8.47
C GLY A 127 -8.96 -10.01 -9.13
N ASN A 128 -8.81 -10.26 -10.43
CA ASN A 128 -9.64 -11.22 -11.18
C ASN A 128 -9.45 -12.67 -10.72
N LEU A 129 -8.21 -13.11 -10.52
CA LEU A 129 -7.93 -14.45 -10.02
C LEU A 129 -8.31 -14.57 -8.54
N LYS A 130 -8.08 -13.51 -7.75
CA LYS A 130 -8.39 -13.48 -6.33
C LYS A 130 -9.89 -13.51 -6.06
N SER A 131 -10.69 -12.76 -6.81
CA SER A 131 -12.13 -12.63 -6.57
C SER A 131 -12.94 -13.84 -7.05
N ASP A 132 -12.40 -14.61 -8.00
CA ASP A 132 -12.98 -15.86 -8.50
C ASP A 132 -12.54 -17.05 -7.60
N PRO A 133 -13.43 -17.62 -6.77
CA PRO A 133 -13.04 -18.67 -5.82
C PRO A 133 -12.55 -19.95 -6.51
N VAL A 134 -13.08 -20.26 -7.69
CA VAL A 134 -12.72 -21.47 -8.44
C VAL A 134 -11.31 -21.33 -8.99
N LYS A 135 -11.02 -20.22 -9.67
CA LYS A 135 -9.66 -19.95 -10.18
C LYS A 135 -8.67 -19.80 -9.03
N ARG A 136 -9.03 -19.08 -7.96
CA ARG A 136 -8.17 -18.95 -6.77
C ARG A 136 -7.77 -20.33 -6.22
N ALA A 137 -8.75 -21.21 -6.03
CA ALA A 137 -8.52 -22.57 -5.53
C ALA A 137 -7.67 -23.42 -6.50
N GLU A 138 -7.86 -23.29 -7.81
CA GLU A 138 -7.05 -23.98 -8.83
C GLU A 138 -5.57 -23.56 -8.73
N TYR A 139 -5.32 -22.24 -8.74
CA TYR A 139 -3.95 -21.70 -8.72
C TYR A 139 -3.23 -22.03 -7.41
N TYR A 140 -3.88 -21.81 -6.26
CA TYR A 140 -3.28 -22.12 -4.96
C TYR A 140 -3.15 -23.63 -4.74
N GLY A 141 -4.13 -24.42 -5.16
CA GLY A 141 -4.09 -25.88 -5.08
C GLY A 141 -2.92 -26.46 -5.86
N GLU A 142 -2.75 -26.05 -7.12
CA GLU A 142 -1.64 -26.50 -7.96
C GLU A 142 -0.29 -25.99 -7.43
N GLY A 143 -0.22 -24.72 -7.02
CA GLY A 143 0.99 -24.15 -6.44
C GLY A 143 1.46 -24.92 -5.21
N ARG A 144 0.54 -25.20 -4.28
CA ARG A 144 0.82 -25.99 -3.07
C ARG A 144 1.17 -27.45 -3.40
N ARG A 145 0.52 -28.07 -4.39
CA ARG A 145 0.87 -29.43 -4.84
C ARG A 145 2.33 -29.50 -5.29
N LEU A 146 2.77 -28.55 -6.11
CA LEU A 146 4.15 -28.46 -6.58
C LEU A 146 5.14 -28.18 -5.43
N LEU A 147 4.78 -27.30 -4.50
CA LEU A 147 5.61 -27.05 -3.32
C LEU A 147 5.73 -28.26 -2.39
N ARG A 148 4.72 -29.15 -2.32
CA ARG A 148 4.85 -30.41 -1.56
C ARG A 148 5.87 -31.35 -2.19
N ILE A 149 5.99 -31.38 -3.52
CA ILE A 149 7.05 -32.13 -4.21
C ILE A 149 8.42 -31.57 -3.81
N ALA A 150 8.57 -30.25 -3.84
CA ALA A 150 9.81 -29.59 -3.40
C ALA A 150 10.11 -29.88 -1.92
N LYS A 151 9.12 -29.80 -1.02
CA LYS A 151 9.28 -30.06 0.42
C LYS A 151 9.72 -31.50 0.70
N GLN A 152 9.21 -32.47 -0.06
CA GLN A 152 9.57 -33.87 0.11
C GLN A 152 11.05 -34.12 -0.25
N ALA A 153 11.55 -33.47 -1.29
CA ALA A 153 12.96 -33.57 -1.68
C ALA A 153 13.89 -32.72 -0.80
N PHE A 154 13.42 -31.55 -0.36
CA PHE A 154 14.21 -30.53 0.33
C PHE A 154 13.52 -30.08 1.63
N PRO A 155 13.47 -30.94 2.67
CA PRO A 155 12.73 -30.69 3.89
C PRO A 155 13.28 -29.54 4.74
N GLU A 156 14.50 -29.07 4.47
CA GLU A 156 15.12 -27.96 5.20
C GLU A 156 14.81 -26.60 4.56
N ASN A 157 14.26 -26.56 3.35
CA ASN A 157 13.95 -25.32 2.65
C ASN A 157 12.86 -24.52 3.38
N ARG A 158 13.26 -23.40 4.00
CA ARG A 158 12.36 -22.57 4.80
C ARG A 158 11.33 -21.83 3.96
N LEU A 159 11.69 -21.40 2.75
CA LEU A 159 10.76 -20.70 1.86
C LEU A 159 9.61 -21.62 1.46
N VAL A 160 9.90 -22.84 0.99
CA VAL A 160 8.87 -23.83 0.63
C VAL A 160 7.95 -24.13 1.83
N ARG A 161 8.54 -24.30 3.02
CA ARG A 161 7.78 -24.53 4.26
C ARG A 161 6.91 -23.34 4.64
N MET A 162 7.38 -22.10 4.43
CA MET A 162 6.62 -20.88 4.68
C MET A 162 5.36 -20.81 3.82
N TYR A 163 5.45 -21.18 2.55
CA TYR A 163 4.28 -21.27 1.68
C TYR A 163 3.34 -22.43 2.06
N LEU A 164 3.82 -23.43 2.80
CA LEU A 164 3.07 -24.60 3.27
C LEU A 164 2.74 -24.51 4.77
N ASP A 165 2.37 -23.30 5.21
CA ASP A 165 1.72 -23.00 6.50
C ASP A 165 2.66 -22.92 7.71
N GLU A 166 3.96 -23.14 7.54
CA GLU A 166 4.91 -23.00 8.64
C GLU A 166 5.30 -21.54 8.85
N THR A 167 5.15 -21.05 10.08
CA THR A 167 5.56 -19.69 10.43
C THR A 167 7.00 -19.66 10.91
N PHE A 168 7.80 -18.76 10.34
CA PHE A 168 9.16 -18.53 10.80
C PHE A 168 9.24 -17.23 11.60
N PRO A 169 9.78 -17.24 12.83
CA PRO A 169 9.91 -16.02 13.61
C PRO A 169 10.86 -15.05 12.90
N TRP A 170 10.46 -13.78 12.83
CA TRP A 170 11.35 -12.66 12.60
C TRP A 170 11.85 -12.19 13.98
N PRO A 171 13.14 -12.43 14.30
CA PRO A 171 13.70 -12.08 15.60
C PRO A 171 13.40 -10.65 16.02
N VAL A 172 13.24 -10.48 17.33
CA VAL A 172 13.17 -9.17 17.96
C VAL A 172 14.45 -8.40 17.63
N LEU A 173 14.31 -7.20 17.07
CA LEU A 173 15.47 -6.37 16.69
C LEU A 173 16.14 -5.76 17.92
N ASN A 174 15.35 -5.35 18.92
CA ASN A 174 15.83 -4.77 20.17
C ASN A 174 15.07 -5.34 21.37
N PRO A 175 15.74 -5.64 22.49
CA PRO A 175 15.07 -6.09 23.70
C PRO A 175 14.06 -5.04 24.20
N VAL A 176 12.98 -5.52 24.83
CA VAL A 176 12.00 -4.66 25.51
C VAL A 176 12.71 -3.84 26.58
N ASP A 177 12.51 -2.52 26.53
CA ASP A 177 12.93 -1.64 27.61
C ASP A 177 11.82 -1.62 28.67
N ARG A 178 12.15 -2.02 29.89
CA ARG A 178 11.18 -2.16 31.00
C ARG A 178 10.74 -0.81 31.57
N ASP A 179 11.55 0.22 31.36
CA ASP A 179 11.25 1.58 31.83
C ASP A 179 10.40 2.35 30.80
N ALA A 180 10.33 1.83 29.56
CA ALA A 180 9.50 2.41 28.51
C ALA A 180 8.02 1.98 28.65
N PRO A 181 7.07 2.90 28.40
CA PRO A 181 5.67 2.53 28.26
C PRO A 181 5.46 1.42 27.22
N GLU A 182 4.47 0.55 27.43
CA GLU A 182 4.16 -0.56 26.53
C GLU A 182 3.94 -0.10 25.07
N TRP A 183 3.19 0.99 24.88
CA TRP A 183 2.95 1.57 23.56
C TRP A 183 4.26 1.94 22.86
N ALA A 184 5.26 2.44 23.58
CA ALA A 184 6.52 2.87 22.99
C ALA A 184 7.34 1.67 22.52
N ASN A 185 7.35 0.56 23.27
CA ASN A 185 8.00 -0.68 22.85
C ASN A 185 7.34 -1.27 21.59
N LEU A 186 6.01 -1.34 21.54
CA LEU A 186 5.27 -1.84 20.37
C LEU A 186 5.45 -0.94 19.15
N GLN A 187 5.44 0.38 19.36
CA GLN A 187 5.66 1.36 18.30
C GLN A 187 7.09 1.23 17.74
N ARG A 188 8.12 1.15 18.59
CA ARG A 188 9.52 0.94 18.17
C ARG A 188 9.68 -0.36 17.40
N GLU A 189 9.14 -1.49 17.90
CA GLU A 189 9.22 -2.77 17.19
C GLU A 189 8.69 -2.64 15.76
N THR A 190 7.53 -2.00 15.61
CA THR A 190 6.88 -1.86 14.30
C THR A 190 7.63 -0.87 13.40
N LEU A 191 8.05 0.29 13.93
CA LEU A 191 8.81 1.30 13.17
C LEU A 191 10.13 0.74 12.63
N GLU A 192 10.87 0.01 13.45
CA GLU A 192 12.18 -0.50 13.04
C GLU A 192 12.08 -1.66 12.06
N LYS A 193 11.10 -2.55 12.23
CA LYS A 193 10.83 -3.61 11.25
C LYS A 193 10.31 -3.04 9.94
N LEU A 194 9.41 -2.06 9.97
CA LEU A 194 8.98 -1.36 8.77
C LEU A 194 10.16 -0.65 8.09
N ARG A 195 11.00 0.06 8.84
CA ARG A 195 12.21 0.68 8.32
C ARG A 195 13.17 -0.34 7.72
N HIS A 196 13.35 -1.52 8.35
CA HIS A 196 14.15 -2.62 7.80
C HIS A 196 13.63 -3.01 6.42
N ILE A 197 12.32 -3.26 6.30
CA ILE A 197 11.69 -3.58 5.02
C ILE A 197 12.01 -2.49 3.98
N ILE A 198 11.74 -1.23 4.31
CA ILE A 198 11.96 -0.10 3.38
C ILE A 198 13.41 -0.03 2.91
N VAL A 199 14.36 -0.03 3.85
CA VAL A 199 15.80 0.07 3.54
C VAL A 199 16.27 -1.13 2.73
N TRP A 200 15.78 -2.34 3.03
CA TRP A 200 16.11 -3.51 2.22
C TRP A 200 15.65 -3.34 0.76
N TRP A 201 14.44 -2.84 0.53
CA TRP A 201 13.95 -2.56 -0.82
C TRP A 201 14.82 -1.53 -1.55
N ILE A 202 15.21 -0.46 -0.86
CA ILE A 202 16.05 0.61 -1.42
C ILE A 202 17.47 0.07 -1.73
N GLU A 203 18.11 -0.60 -0.79
CA GLU A 203 19.51 -1.02 -0.93
C GLU A 203 19.67 -2.26 -1.82
N THR A 204 18.70 -3.17 -1.78
CA THR A 204 18.78 -4.49 -2.45
C THR A 204 18.08 -4.51 -3.80
N ARG A 205 16.94 -3.81 -3.94
CA ARG A 205 16.11 -3.89 -5.16
C ARG A 205 16.07 -2.64 -6.00
N GLN A 206 16.24 -1.44 -5.44
CA GLN A 206 16.19 -0.23 -6.24
C GLN A 206 17.32 -0.20 -7.29
N ALA A 207 16.91 -0.18 -8.55
CA ALA A 207 17.81 -0.10 -9.69
C ALA A 207 18.37 1.34 -9.85
N PRO A 208 19.46 1.54 -10.62
CA PRO A 208 20.07 2.86 -10.80
C PRO A 208 19.13 3.94 -11.36
N ASP A 209 18.05 3.57 -12.03
CA ASP A 209 17.04 4.50 -12.55
C ASP A 209 15.91 4.82 -11.55
N GLY A 210 15.95 4.22 -10.36
CA GLY A 210 14.94 4.39 -9.31
C GLY A 210 13.85 3.33 -9.27
N SER A 211 13.71 2.48 -10.29
CA SER A 211 12.69 1.42 -10.31
C SER A 211 12.97 0.33 -9.26
N LEU A 212 11.91 -0.32 -8.76
CA LEU A 212 11.98 -1.43 -7.79
C LEU A 212 11.68 -2.79 -8.44
N GLY A 213 11.19 -2.78 -9.67
CA GLY A 213 11.04 -3.98 -10.51
C GLY A 213 9.66 -4.62 -10.51
N GLY A 214 8.66 -4.03 -9.85
CA GLY A 214 7.24 -4.34 -10.06
C GLY A 214 6.68 -3.71 -11.35
N GLY A 215 7.34 -2.64 -11.80
CA GLY A 215 6.87 -1.76 -12.88
C GLY A 215 6.39 -0.45 -12.31
N TRP A 216 6.56 0.63 -13.07
CA TRP A 216 6.34 1.99 -12.58
C TRP A 216 5.03 2.22 -11.83
N GLY A 217 3.88 1.76 -12.36
CA GLY A 217 2.58 1.90 -11.67
C GLY A 217 2.57 1.25 -10.29
N ASP A 218 3.03 0.00 -10.18
CA ASP A 218 3.13 -0.72 -8.90
C ASP A 218 4.19 -0.11 -7.97
N ASP A 219 5.36 0.26 -8.53
CA ASP A 219 6.52 0.79 -7.79
C ASP A 219 6.16 2.10 -7.09
N VAL A 220 5.35 2.93 -7.73
CA VAL A 220 4.93 4.22 -7.15
C VAL A 220 3.90 4.04 -6.06
N GLU A 221 3.24 2.90 -5.90
CA GLU A 221 2.27 2.70 -4.80
C GLU A 221 2.92 2.30 -3.48
N ILE A 222 4.15 1.77 -3.52
CA ILE A 222 4.79 1.15 -2.35
C ILE A 222 4.95 2.13 -1.18
N TRP A 223 5.10 3.44 -1.45
CA TRP A 223 5.25 4.46 -0.41
C TRP A 223 4.05 4.53 0.54
N ARG A 224 2.86 4.08 0.12
CA ARG A 224 1.65 4.08 0.94
C ARG A 224 1.84 3.27 2.21
N THR A 225 2.52 2.13 2.12
CA THR A 225 2.88 1.31 3.28
C THR A 225 4.05 1.92 4.06
N TRP A 226 4.88 2.74 3.41
CA TRP A 226 6.03 3.40 4.03
C TRP A 226 5.64 4.65 4.83
N THR A 227 4.40 5.13 4.71
CA THR A 227 3.92 6.39 5.30
C THR A 227 4.29 6.62 6.77
N PRO A 228 4.23 5.64 7.70
CA PRO A 228 4.64 5.90 9.09
C PRO A 228 6.09 6.35 9.24
N VAL A 229 7.00 5.80 8.43
CA VAL A 229 8.42 6.17 8.43
C VAL A 229 8.68 7.36 7.51
N LEU A 230 8.16 7.31 6.28
CA LEU A 230 8.42 8.30 5.24
C LEU A 230 7.85 9.69 5.57
N ILE A 231 6.65 9.75 6.14
CA ILE A 231 5.95 11.00 6.45
C ILE A 231 6.17 11.39 7.92
N GLY A 232 6.21 10.41 8.83
CA GLY A 232 6.37 10.67 10.26
C GLY A 232 7.76 11.16 10.67
N PHE A 233 8.81 10.80 9.91
CA PHE A 233 10.20 11.02 10.31
C PHE A 233 11.03 11.66 9.19
N GLU A 234 12.23 12.12 9.56
CA GLU A 234 13.26 12.60 8.63
C GLU A 234 14.37 11.55 8.56
N ASP A 235 14.17 10.57 7.68
CA ASP A 235 15.12 9.50 7.41
C ASP A 235 15.69 9.66 6.00
N SER A 236 16.96 10.05 5.90
CA SER A 236 17.58 10.43 4.63
C SER A 236 17.61 9.29 3.60
N VAL A 237 17.82 8.04 4.05
CA VAL A 237 17.84 6.88 3.15
C VAL A 237 16.45 6.66 2.55
N VAL A 238 15.42 6.71 3.39
CA VAL A 238 14.03 6.50 2.96
C VAL A 238 13.55 7.64 2.06
N VAL A 239 13.88 8.89 2.40
CA VAL A 239 13.57 10.07 1.58
C VAL A 239 14.28 10.03 0.23
N GLN A 240 15.56 9.64 0.20
CA GLN A 240 16.30 9.52 -1.06
C GLN A 240 15.76 8.37 -1.91
N GLY A 241 15.43 7.22 -1.31
CA GLY A 241 14.80 6.11 -2.01
C GLY A 241 13.49 6.52 -2.69
N GLN A 242 12.61 7.23 -1.98
CA GLN A 242 11.37 7.77 -2.59
C GLN A 242 11.65 8.81 -3.67
N THR A 243 12.64 9.67 -3.46
CA THR A 243 13.06 10.67 -4.46
C THR A 243 13.52 9.99 -5.76
N ASN A 244 14.31 8.91 -5.66
CA ASN A 244 14.78 8.15 -6.81
C ASN A 244 13.61 7.53 -7.60
N ILE A 245 12.61 6.96 -6.92
CA ILE A 245 11.39 6.43 -7.57
C ILE A 245 10.71 7.57 -8.34
N ALA A 246 10.56 8.73 -7.70
CA ALA A 246 9.84 9.85 -8.28
C ALA A 246 10.55 10.48 -9.49
N GLU A 247 11.85 10.72 -9.38
CA GLU A 247 12.66 11.23 -10.49
C GLU A 247 12.73 10.20 -11.64
N GLY A 248 12.89 8.92 -11.30
CA GLY A 248 12.89 7.81 -12.25
C GLY A 248 11.60 7.73 -13.07
N LEU A 249 10.44 7.82 -12.41
CA LEU A 249 9.15 7.83 -13.10
C LEU A 249 8.97 9.05 -14.00
N PHE A 250 9.25 10.26 -13.50
CA PHE A 250 9.06 11.47 -14.29
C PHE A 250 10.09 11.62 -15.41
N SER A 251 11.16 10.81 -15.42
CA SER A 251 12.08 10.68 -16.56
C SER A 251 11.54 9.77 -17.69
N GLN A 252 10.44 9.05 -17.46
CA GLN A 252 9.88 8.15 -18.46
C GLN A 252 9.22 8.92 -19.61
N PRO A 253 9.35 8.48 -20.88
CA PRO A 253 8.77 9.19 -22.02
C PRO A 253 7.26 9.41 -21.92
N HIS A 254 6.52 8.47 -21.31
CA HIS A 254 5.07 8.62 -21.18
C HIS A 254 4.65 9.67 -20.14
N MET A 255 5.58 10.20 -19.34
CA MET A 255 5.32 11.20 -18.30
C MET A 255 5.79 12.61 -18.68
N GLU A 256 6.31 12.82 -19.90
CA GLU A 256 6.91 14.08 -20.36
C GLU A 256 5.98 15.29 -20.17
N SER A 257 4.66 15.10 -20.33
CA SER A 257 3.65 16.15 -20.17
C SER A 257 3.18 16.38 -18.72
N GLY A 258 3.84 15.77 -17.73
CA GLY A 258 3.47 15.84 -16.31
C GLY A 258 2.34 14.88 -15.89
N TYR A 259 1.76 14.17 -16.85
CA TYR A 259 0.74 13.13 -16.67
C TYR A 259 0.93 12.07 -17.76
N THR A 260 0.42 10.85 -17.57
CA THR A 260 0.67 9.75 -18.50
C THR A 260 0.06 9.98 -19.88
N SER A 261 0.80 9.61 -20.92
CA SER A 261 0.33 9.57 -22.31
C SER A 261 -0.36 8.24 -22.67
N ARG A 262 -0.49 7.30 -21.73
CA ARG A 262 -1.07 5.97 -21.97
C ARG A 262 -2.55 5.98 -21.60
N MET A 263 -3.40 5.70 -22.58
CA MET A 263 -4.84 5.55 -22.36
C MET A 263 -5.12 4.32 -21.51
N THR A 264 -5.64 4.53 -20.30
CA THR A 264 -6.07 3.49 -19.37
C THR A 264 -7.12 4.08 -18.42
N ASP A 265 -7.73 3.24 -17.59
CA ASP A 265 -8.75 3.67 -16.65
C ASP A 265 -8.20 4.57 -15.53
N VAL A 266 -9.08 5.27 -14.81
CA VAL A 266 -8.76 6.32 -13.83
C VAL A 266 -7.95 5.83 -12.64
N GLU A 267 -8.05 4.54 -12.28
CA GLU A 267 -7.18 3.95 -11.27
C GLU A 267 -5.73 4.02 -11.74
N HIS A 268 -5.47 3.43 -12.90
CA HIS A 268 -4.13 3.26 -13.45
C HIS A 268 -3.56 4.55 -14.05
N THR A 269 -4.38 5.42 -14.65
CA THR A 269 -3.87 6.68 -15.19
C THR A 269 -3.50 7.66 -14.07
N GLY A 270 -4.21 7.57 -12.94
CA GLY A 270 -3.92 8.37 -11.74
C GLY A 270 -2.72 7.86 -10.93
N GLU A 271 -2.33 6.59 -11.05
CA GLU A 271 -1.20 5.98 -10.31
C GLU A 271 0.09 6.78 -10.43
N ASP A 272 0.62 6.85 -11.65
CA ASP A 272 1.94 7.40 -11.93
C ASP A 272 2.09 8.82 -11.34
N SER A 273 1.18 9.73 -11.67
CA SER A 273 1.26 11.11 -11.19
C SER A 273 0.77 11.28 -9.76
N GLY A 274 -0.29 10.57 -9.35
CA GLY A 274 -0.98 10.79 -8.09
C GLY A 274 -0.11 10.42 -6.90
N ASP A 275 0.38 9.18 -6.88
CA ASP A 275 1.23 8.65 -5.81
C ASP A 275 2.58 9.34 -5.75
N THR A 276 3.21 9.49 -6.91
CA THR A 276 4.54 10.07 -7.01
C THR A 276 4.57 11.54 -6.63
N ASN A 277 3.65 12.34 -7.18
CA ASN A 277 3.66 13.77 -6.89
C ASN A 277 3.20 14.04 -5.45
N THR A 278 2.18 13.32 -4.95
CA THR A 278 1.69 13.52 -3.59
C THR A 278 2.73 13.16 -2.53
N SER A 279 3.45 12.03 -2.69
CA SER A 279 4.53 11.68 -1.78
C SER A 279 5.62 12.76 -1.74
N MET A 280 6.03 13.27 -2.91
CA MET A 280 7.04 14.32 -2.98
C MET A 280 6.54 15.67 -2.45
N MET A 281 5.27 16.01 -2.63
CA MET A 281 4.67 17.20 -2.01
C MET A 281 4.63 17.10 -0.48
N HIS A 282 4.62 15.92 0.12
CA HIS A 282 4.82 15.78 1.57
C HIS A 282 6.28 15.94 1.99
N LEU A 283 7.21 15.40 1.20
CA LEU A 283 8.64 15.42 1.52
C LEU A 283 9.30 16.77 1.26
N ARG A 284 8.88 17.45 0.18
CA ARG A 284 9.41 18.72 -0.33
C ARG A 284 8.25 19.67 -0.69
N PRO A 285 7.50 20.19 0.30
CA PRO A 285 6.27 20.95 0.04
C PRO A 285 6.48 22.27 -0.71
N ASP A 286 7.67 22.87 -0.56
CA ASP A 286 8.02 24.17 -1.17
C ASP A 286 8.78 24.02 -2.48
N ASP A 287 9.06 22.79 -2.92
CA ASP A 287 9.77 22.56 -4.17
C ASP A 287 8.82 22.84 -5.35
N PRO A 288 9.16 23.84 -6.19
CA PRO A 288 8.25 24.34 -7.23
C PRO A 288 7.94 23.30 -8.29
N ILE A 289 8.79 22.29 -8.49
CA ILE A 289 8.56 21.26 -9.50
C ILE A 289 7.30 20.45 -9.18
N TRP A 290 7.14 20.03 -7.92
CA TRP A 290 5.99 19.22 -7.50
C TRP A 290 4.70 20.05 -7.45
N GLN A 291 4.81 21.31 -7.06
CA GLN A 291 3.70 22.28 -7.11
C GLN A 291 3.22 22.50 -8.55
N GLN A 292 4.13 22.74 -9.49
CA GLN A 292 3.79 22.91 -10.91
C GLN A 292 3.16 21.65 -11.50
N ARG A 293 3.61 20.46 -11.12
CA ARG A 293 2.97 19.20 -11.51
C ARG A 293 1.54 19.08 -10.99
N ALA A 294 1.27 19.55 -9.77
CA ALA A 294 -0.09 19.59 -9.21
C ALA A 294 -0.99 20.61 -9.94
N LEU A 295 -0.45 21.77 -10.32
CA LEU A 295 -1.13 22.76 -11.15
C LEU A 295 -1.45 22.19 -12.54
N ARG A 296 -0.50 21.48 -13.16
CA ARG A 296 -0.69 20.86 -14.47
C ARG A 296 -1.85 19.85 -14.48
N ILE A 297 -1.99 19.05 -13.43
CA ILE A 297 -3.11 18.11 -13.28
C ILE A 297 -4.44 18.87 -13.16
N PHE A 298 -4.45 20.00 -12.46
CA PHE A 298 -5.65 20.84 -12.36
C PHE A 298 -6.05 21.44 -13.71
N GLU A 299 -5.09 21.93 -14.50
CA GLU A 299 -5.35 22.42 -15.87
C GLU A 299 -5.96 21.32 -16.75
N LEU A 300 -5.38 20.11 -16.71
CA LEU A 300 -5.91 18.96 -17.46
C LEU A 300 -7.34 18.62 -17.03
N TYR A 301 -7.62 18.63 -15.73
CA TYR A 301 -8.97 18.44 -15.23
C TYR A 301 -9.94 19.52 -15.76
N ARG A 302 -9.58 20.79 -15.56
CA ARG A 302 -10.41 21.95 -15.91
C ARG A 302 -10.69 22.04 -17.41
N ASP A 303 -9.67 21.82 -18.23
CA ASP A 303 -9.70 22.17 -19.65
C ASP A 303 -9.96 20.96 -20.56
N LEU A 304 -9.64 19.74 -20.11
CA LEU A 304 -9.68 18.53 -20.94
C LEU A 304 -10.59 17.44 -20.37
N TRP A 305 -10.35 16.98 -19.14
CA TRP A 305 -10.99 15.77 -18.60
C TRP A 305 -12.45 15.97 -18.16
N SER A 306 -12.84 17.21 -17.85
CA SER A 306 -14.15 17.55 -17.33
C SER A 306 -15.01 18.36 -18.29
N GLY A 307 -16.32 18.40 -18.03
CA GLY A 307 -17.27 19.20 -18.79
C GLY A 307 -18.57 19.41 -18.02
N ARG A 308 -19.43 20.28 -18.55
CA ARG A 308 -20.80 20.45 -18.04
C ARG A 308 -21.72 19.41 -18.67
N ASN A 309 -22.35 18.59 -17.84
CA ASN A 309 -23.30 17.56 -18.25
C ASN A 309 -24.62 18.21 -18.72
N GLU A 310 -25.57 17.41 -19.21
CA GLU A 310 -26.88 17.87 -19.69
C GLU A 310 -27.76 18.47 -18.57
N ARG A 311 -27.38 18.23 -17.30
CA ARG A 311 -27.98 18.85 -16.10
C ARG A 311 -27.28 20.15 -15.69
N GLY A 312 -26.29 20.62 -16.45
CA GLY A 312 -25.50 21.81 -16.17
C GLY A 312 -24.44 21.66 -15.06
N GLN A 313 -24.15 20.43 -14.62
CA GLN A 313 -23.24 20.13 -13.52
C GLN A 313 -21.85 19.77 -14.03
N LEU A 314 -20.79 20.09 -13.28
CA LEU A 314 -19.41 19.79 -13.70
C LEU A 314 -19.04 18.35 -13.28
N GLN A 315 -18.54 17.54 -14.20
CA GLN A 315 -18.07 16.18 -13.90
C GLN A 315 -16.96 15.76 -14.85
N PHE A 316 -16.26 14.67 -14.51
CA PHE A 316 -15.40 13.98 -15.47
C PHE A 316 -16.22 13.38 -16.62
N ARG A 317 -15.64 13.38 -17.83
CA ARG A 317 -16.30 12.86 -19.03
C ARG A 317 -16.11 11.36 -19.22
N SER A 318 -15.05 10.78 -18.69
CA SER A 318 -14.73 9.36 -18.85
C SER A 318 -13.83 8.85 -17.73
N THR A 319 -13.90 7.55 -17.46
CA THR A 319 -12.87 6.84 -16.68
C THR A 319 -11.56 6.65 -17.44
N TYR A 320 -11.48 6.94 -18.74
CA TYR A 320 -10.28 6.73 -19.56
C TYR A 320 -9.81 8.04 -20.18
N PHE A 321 -8.61 8.47 -19.80
CA PHE A 321 -8.01 9.72 -20.28
C PHE A 321 -6.49 9.72 -20.13
N THR A 322 -5.84 10.68 -20.77
CA THR A 322 -4.39 10.91 -20.75
C THR A 322 -4.08 12.40 -20.60
N ALA A 323 -2.80 12.77 -20.72
CA ALA A 323 -2.37 14.15 -20.77
C ALA A 323 -2.87 14.93 -22.01
N THR A 324 -3.43 14.26 -23.02
CA THR A 324 -3.80 14.89 -24.30
C THR A 324 -5.17 14.51 -24.84
N GLU A 325 -5.80 13.45 -24.33
CA GLU A 325 -7.06 12.93 -24.85
C GLU A 325 -7.95 12.34 -23.75
N VAL A 326 -9.25 12.26 -24.04
CA VAL A 326 -10.28 11.60 -23.23
C VAL A 326 -11.03 10.65 -24.13
N SER A 327 -11.32 9.44 -23.67
CA SER A 327 -12.10 8.48 -24.47
C SER A 327 -13.50 9.02 -24.77
N ASP A 328 -13.93 8.84 -26.02
CA ASP A 328 -15.28 9.15 -26.51
C ASP A 328 -16.25 7.95 -26.38
N SER A 329 -15.78 6.82 -25.86
CA SER A 329 -16.58 5.62 -25.67
C SER A 329 -17.68 5.87 -24.64
N SER A 330 -18.94 5.71 -25.06
CA SER A 330 -20.10 5.82 -24.16
C SER A 330 -20.04 4.80 -23.01
N GLN A 331 -19.45 3.62 -23.24
CA GLN A 331 -19.30 2.61 -22.19
C GLN A 331 -18.38 3.09 -21.07
N LEU A 332 -17.39 3.92 -21.39
CA LEU A 332 -16.38 4.43 -20.47
C LEU A 332 -16.74 5.82 -19.92
N ALA A 333 -17.89 6.38 -20.33
CA ALA A 333 -18.29 7.75 -20.07
C ALA A 333 -18.90 7.89 -18.66
N CYS A 334 -18.08 7.76 -17.62
CA CYS A 334 -18.51 7.87 -16.23
C CYS A 334 -17.53 8.70 -15.40
N ASP A 335 -18.07 9.52 -14.50
CA ASP A 335 -17.38 9.99 -13.31
C ASP A 335 -17.61 8.96 -12.18
N THR A 336 -16.59 8.63 -11.41
CA THR A 336 -16.60 7.55 -10.40
C THR A 336 -15.91 8.03 -9.14
N VAL A 337 -16.16 7.35 -8.02
CA VAL A 337 -15.51 7.66 -6.73
C VAL A 337 -13.98 7.50 -6.74
N TYR A 338 -13.39 6.95 -7.81
CA TYR A 338 -11.94 6.90 -8.03
C TYR A 338 -11.34 8.19 -8.59
N HIS A 339 -12.13 9.07 -9.21
CA HIS A 339 -11.59 10.26 -9.86
C HIS A 339 -10.81 11.23 -8.96
N PRO A 340 -11.05 11.32 -7.63
CA PRO A 340 -10.16 12.08 -6.75
C PRO A 340 -8.70 11.61 -6.84
N ARG A 341 -8.44 10.37 -7.23
CA ARG A 341 -7.09 9.84 -7.46
C ARG A 341 -6.34 10.58 -8.56
N ALA A 342 -6.99 10.83 -9.70
CA ALA A 342 -6.37 11.52 -10.83
C ALA A 342 -5.97 12.95 -10.50
N VAL A 343 -6.72 13.61 -9.60
CA VAL A 343 -6.48 14.98 -9.14
C VAL A 343 -5.89 15.07 -7.73
N GLN A 344 -5.42 13.95 -7.16
CA GLN A 344 -4.95 13.88 -5.77
C GLN A 344 -3.89 14.95 -5.43
N PRO A 345 -2.86 15.18 -6.27
CA PRO A 345 -1.86 16.23 -5.98
C PRO A 345 -2.46 17.63 -6.04
N SER A 346 -3.41 17.88 -6.95
CA SER A 346 -4.11 19.17 -7.06
C SER A 346 -5.02 19.42 -5.85
N LEU A 347 -5.67 18.38 -5.31
CA LEU A 347 -6.45 18.49 -4.07
C LEU A 347 -5.55 18.84 -2.89
N LEU A 348 -4.35 18.25 -2.80
CA LEU A 348 -3.37 18.61 -1.77
C LEU A 348 -2.84 20.03 -1.94
N TYR A 349 -2.61 20.47 -3.18
CA TYR A 349 -2.22 21.85 -3.48
C TYR A 349 -3.32 22.83 -3.06
N TRP A 350 -4.57 22.55 -3.43
CA TRP A 350 -5.74 23.35 -3.04
C TRP A 350 -5.87 23.47 -1.52
N GLN A 351 -5.76 22.35 -0.80
CA GLN A 351 -5.79 22.33 0.67
C GLN A 351 -4.77 23.29 1.30
N ARG A 352 -3.57 23.40 0.72
CA ARG A 352 -2.47 24.19 1.29
C ARG A 352 -2.48 25.66 0.89
N THR A 353 -3.11 26.00 -0.23
CA THR A 353 -3.02 27.33 -0.84
C THR A 353 -4.34 28.10 -0.81
N ALA A 354 -5.46 27.39 -0.64
CA ALA A 354 -6.80 27.95 -0.80
C ALA A 354 -6.97 28.69 -2.14
N ASP A 355 -6.35 28.17 -3.22
CA ASP A 355 -6.42 28.79 -4.54
C ASP A 355 -7.89 29.08 -4.94
N PRO A 356 -8.24 30.33 -5.30
CA PRO A 356 -9.63 30.72 -5.56
C PRO A 356 -10.24 30.01 -6.77
N GLU A 357 -9.44 29.73 -7.81
CA GLU A 357 -9.94 29.06 -9.01
C GLU A 357 -10.21 27.58 -8.73
N MET A 358 -9.27 26.90 -8.06
CA MET A 358 -9.47 25.53 -7.59
C MET A 358 -10.67 25.44 -6.66
N THR A 359 -10.84 26.42 -5.75
CA THR A 359 -12.01 26.50 -4.87
C THR A 359 -13.30 26.49 -5.67
N ARG A 360 -13.41 27.32 -6.71
CA ARG A 360 -14.60 27.35 -7.57
C ARG A 360 -14.81 26.04 -8.34
N VAL A 361 -13.77 25.56 -9.02
CA VAL A 361 -13.85 24.41 -9.93
C VAL A 361 -14.11 23.10 -9.18
N PHE A 362 -13.36 22.83 -8.11
CA PHE A 362 -13.61 21.63 -7.30
C PHE A 362 -14.94 21.70 -6.56
N SER A 363 -15.36 22.87 -6.08
CA SER A 363 -16.70 23.03 -5.49
C SER A 363 -17.80 22.67 -6.51
N ASP A 364 -17.71 23.17 -7.73
CA ASP A 364 -18.67 22.88 -8.80
C ASP A 364 -18.74 21.38 -9.11
N TRP A 365 -17.60 20.69 -9.08
CA TRP A 365 -17.53 19.24 -9.27
C TRP A 365 -18.18 18.46 -8.12
N ILE A 366 -17.81 18.77 -6.87
CA ILE A 366 -18.31 18.04 -5.72
C ILE A 366 -19.81 18.30 -5.52
N ARG A 367 -20.34 19.47 -5.92
CA ARG A 367 -21.80 19.71 -5.94
C ARG A 367 -22.54 18.70 -6.83
N THR A 368 -21.94 18.24 -7.92
CA THR A 368 -22.50 17.16 -8.76
C THR A 368 -22.67 15.86 -7.97
N TRP A 369 -21.67 15.51 -7.16
CA TRP A 369 -21.70 14.33 -6.30
C TRP A 369 -22.67 14.46 -5.12
N VAL A 370 -22.81 15.66 -4.54
CA VAL A 370 -23.82 15.95 -3.51
C VAL A 370 -25.23 15.78 -4.08
N ASP A 371 -25.52 16.39 -5.25
CA ASP A 371 -26.80 16.22 -5.94
C ASP A 371 -27.08 14.74 -6.26
N ALA A 372 -26.13 14.04 -6.88
CA ALA A 372 -26.27 12.64 -7.23
C ALA A 372 -26.53 11.75 -6.00
N THR A 373 -25.94 12.08 -4.85
CA THR A 373 -26.18 11.38 -3.59
C THR A 373 -27.62 11.61 -3.09
N SER A 374 -28.12 12.84 -3.16
CA SER A 374 -29.46 13.20 -2.69
C SER A 374 -30.60 12.57 -3.50
N ARG A 375 -30.38 12.29 -4.79
CA ARG A 375 -31.39 11.73 -5.69
C ARG A 375 -31.67 10.25 -5.39
N SER A 376 -32.94 9.87 -5.51
CA SER A 376 -33.37 8.48 -5.65
C SER A 376 -33.65 8.23 -7.13
N GLU A 377 -32.79 7.45 -7.78
CA GLU A 377 -32.83 7.20 -9.22
C GLU A 377 -32.26 5.81 -9.50
N ARG A 378 -32.84 5.08 -10.47
CA ARG A 378 -32.41 3.72 -10.85
C ARG A 378 -32.29 2.73 -9.67
N GLY A 379 -33.14 2.90 -8.66
CA GLY A 379 -33.15 2.06 -7.45
C GLY A 379 -32.06 2.40 -6.42
N LYS A 380 -31.28 3.46 -6.61
CA LYS A 380 -30.36 3.97 -5.61
C LYS A 380 -31.12 4.64 -4.46
N PRO A 381 -30.89 4.27 -3.19
CA PRO A 381 -31.43 5.02 -2.06
C PRO A 381 -30.91 6.46 -2.05
N ALA A 382 -31.78 7.41 -1.71
CA ALA A 382 -31.38 8.78 -1.42
C ALA A 382 -30.42 8.80 -0.22
N GLY A 383 -29.37 9.62 -0.27
CA GLY A 383 -28.36 9.68 0.79
C GLY A 383 -27.24 8.63 0.69
N ILE A 384 -27.26 7.78 -0.33
CA ILE A 384 -26.13 6.87 -0.64
C ILE A 384 -25.35 7.42 -1.84
N ILE A 385 -24.03 7.54 -1.69
CA ILE A 385 -23.13 7.93 -2.78
C ILE A 385 -23.17 6.83 -3.85
N PRO A 386 -23.44 7.17 -5.14
CA PRO A 386 -23.46 6.18 -6.21
C PRO A 386 -22.06 5.65 -6.54
N SER A 387 -21.99 4.52 -7.26
CA SER A 387 -20.71 4.03 -7.80
C SER A 387 -20.13 4.97 -8.86
N ALA A 388 -21.00 5.57 -9.67
CA ALA A 388 -20.68 6.41 -10.80
C ALA A 388 -21.80 7.40 -11.14
N ILE A 389 -21.48 8.39 -11.97
CA ILE A 389 -22.38 9.32 -12.63
C ILE A 389 -22.05 9.27 -14.13
N HIS A 390 -23.04 8.93 -14.96
CA HIS A 390 -22.82 8.76 -16.40
C HIS A 390 -22.72 10.11 -17.12
N TRP A 391 -21.92 10.17 -18.18
CA TRP A 391 -21.72 11.34 -19.05
C TRP A 391 -22.32 11.09 -20.44
N PRO A 392 -22.98 12.07 -21.09
CA PRO A 392 -23.21 13.44 -20.63
C PRO A 392 -24.54 13.65 -19.88
N ASN A 393 -25.39 12.65 -19.73
CA ASN A 393 -26.74 12.82 -19.14
C ASN A 393 -26.73 13.18 -17.64
N GLY A 394 -25.70 12.81 -16.88
CA GLY A 394 -25.67 13.02 -15.42
C GLY A 394 -26.55 12.03 -14.64
N ASP A 395 -26.89 10.90 -15.25
CA ASP A 395 -27.68 9.83 -14.63
C ASP A 395 -26.84 9.04 -13.63
N ILE A 396 -27.51 8.42 -12.66
CA ILE A 396 -26.86 7.60 -11.65
C ILE A 396 -26.33 6.29 -12.24
N GLY A 397 -25.10 5.90 -11.89
CA GLY A 397 -24.45 4.67 -12.34
C GLY A 397 -23.77 4.81 -13.71
N GLY A 398 -23.54 3.68 -14.38
CA GLY A 398 -23.08 3.61 -15.77
C GLY A 398 -24.12 2.96 -16.67
N LEU A 399 -23.71 2.37 -17.79
CA LEU A 399 -24.62 1.66 -18.70
C LEU A 399 -25.06 0.27 -18.19
N GLY A 400 -24.40 -0.26 -17.15
CA GLY A 400 -24.80 -1.52 -16.51
C GLY A 400 -26.20 -1.44 -15.89
N GLU A 401 -26.91 -2.56 -15.75
CA GLU A 401 -28.30 -2.62 -15.26
C GLU A 401 -28.47 -1.95 -13.89
N HIS A 402 -27.53 -2.20 -12.98
CA HIS A 402 -27.61 -1.79 -11.59
C HIS A 402 -26.73 -0.56 -11.30
N TRP A 403 -27.25 0.38 -10.51
CA TRP A 403 -26.51 1.60 -10.17
C TRP A 403 -25.20 1.34 -9.40
N TRP A 404 -25.09 0.21 -8.72
CA TRP A 404 -23.90 -0.20 -7.96
C TRP A 404 -22.83 -0.88 -8.82
N ASP A 405 -23.11 -1.16 -10.10
CA ASP A 405 -22.17 -1.76 -11.04
C ASP A 405 -22.22 -1.01 -12.38
N PRO A 406 -21.32 -0.03 -12.58
CA PRO A 406 -21.36 0.81 -13.77
C PRO A 406 -20.95 0.07 -15.06
N GLN A 407 -20.26 -1.07 -14.96
CA GLN A 407 -19.74 -1.87 -16.08
C GLN A 407 -18.84 -1.10 -17.07
N ASN A 408 -18.20 -0.02 -16.62
CA ASN A 408 -17.37 0.88 -17.43
C ASN A 408 -15.86 0.58 -17.34
N HIS A 409 -15.50 -0.67 -17.08
CA HIS A 409 -14.12 -1.12 -16.90
C HIS A 409 -13.96 -2.59 -17.27
N SER A 410 -12.72 -3.02 -17.54
CA SER A 410 -12.41 -4.42 -17.90
C SER A 410 -12.25 -5.35 -16.71
N GLU A 411 -11.97 -4.84 -15.50
CA GLU A 411 -11.72 -5.67 -14.31
C GLU A 411 -12.99 -5.87 -13.46
N PRO A 412 -13.62 -7.05 -13.34
CA PRO A 412 -15.03 -7.24 -12.96
C PRO A 412 -15.56 -6.60 -11.66
N THR A 413 -14.71 -6.03 -10.79
CA THR A 413 -15.10 -5.44 -9.50
C THR A 413 -14.59 -4.03 -9.25
N LEU A 414 -13.76 -3.44 -10.13
CA LEU A 414 -13.00 -2.24 -9.80
C LEU A 414 -13.88 -1.05 -9.38
N TYR A 415 -14.93 -0.73 -10.13
CA TYR A 415 -15.85 0.37 -9.79
C TYR A 415 -17.17 -0.10 -9.19
N ARG A 416 -17.28 -1.38 -8.79
CA ARG A 416 -18.48 -1.92 -8.16
C ARG A 416 -18.59 -1.45 -6.71
N TRP A 417 -19.76 -0.95 -6.31
CA TRP A 417 -20.00 -0.47 -4.95
C TRP A 417 -19.83 -1.59 -3.88
N PRO A 418 -19.24 -1.31 -2.70
CA PRO A 418 -18.56 -0.08 -2.31
C PRO A 418 -17.08 -0.14 -2.70
N SER A 419 -16.69 0.55 -3.77
CA SER A 419 -15.29 0.68 -4.14
C SER A 419 -14.72 2.03 -3.70
N ALA A 420 -13.48 2.06 -3.22
CA ALA A 420 -12.66 3.22 -2.83
C ALA A 420 -13.37 4.48 -2.25
N MET A 421 -14.51 4.31 -1.54
CA MET A 421 -15.37 5.43 -1.11
C MET A 421 -14.65 6.52 -0.34
N GLY A 422 -13.62 6.14 0.43
CA GLY A 422 -12.77 7.06 1.19
C GLY A 422 -12.13 8.17 0.35
N MET A 423 -11.87 7.95 -0.94
CA MET A 423 -11.34 8.98 -1.84
C MET A 423 -12.34 10.13 -2.01
N MET A 424 -13.60 9.78 -2.31
CA MET A 424 -14.67 10.76 -2.50
C MET A 424 -15.12 11.40 -1.19
N THR A 425 -15.32 10.61 -0.12
CA THR A 425 -15.79 11.16 1.17
C THR A 425 -14.78 12.10 1.81
N ASN A 426 -13.47 11.83 1.70
CA ASN A 426 -12.45 12.78 2.15
C ASN A 426 -12.40 14.05 1.27
N THR A 427 -12.68 13.92 -0.03
CA THR A 427 -12.74 15.09 -0.94
C THR A 427 -13.95 15.97 -0.64
N MET A 428 -15.08 15.38 -0.27
CA MET A 428 -16.26 16.10 0.23
C MET A 428 -15.96 16.85 1.54
N LEU A 429 -15.27 16.21 2.48
CA LEU A 429 -14.83 16.87 3.71
C LEU A 429 -13.85 18.01 3.44
N LEU A 430 -12.90 17.82 2.52
CA LEU A 430 -12.02 18.89 2.06
C LEU A 430 -12.82 20.06 1.47
N ALA A 431 -13.78 19.80 0.58
CA ALA A 431 -14.60 20.84 -0.03
C ALA A 431 -15.39 21.63 1.01
N SER A 432 -15.98 20.95 2.00
CA SER A 432 -16.65 21.63 3.12
C SER A 432 -15.69 22.50 3.92
N HIS A 433 -14.49 22.00 4.22
CA HIS A 433 -13.46 22.75 4.94
C HIS A 433 -13.01 24.01 4.19
N MET A 434 -12.71 23.89 2.90
CA MET A 434 -12.16 24.97 2.09
C MET A 434 -13.18 26.08 1.79
N THR A 435 -14.47 25.73 1.75
CA THR A 435 -15.54 26.68 1.39
C THR A 435 -16.32 27.20 2.60
N GLY A 436 -16.31 26.46 3.73
CA GLY A 436 -17.21 26.68 4.85
C GLY A 436 -18.66 26.26 4.58
N ASP A 437 -18.97 25.70 3.40
CA ASP A 437 -20.30 25.23 3.05
C ASP A 437 -20.53 23.81 3.59
N ALA A 438 -21.40 23.69 4.59
CA ALA A 438 -21.70 22.42 5.23
C ALA A 438 -22.44 21.43 4.32
N SER A 439 -23.07 21.88 3.23
CA SER A 439 -23.83 20.99 2.32
C SER A 439 -22.94 19.97 1.62
N PHE A 440 -21.64 20.25 1.49
CA PHE A 440 -20.68 19.27 0.98
C PHE A 440 -20.55 18.03 1.88
N LEU A 441 -20.94 18.11 3.15
CA LEU A 441 -20.93 16.97 4.08
C LEU A 441 -22.22 16.17 4.11
N ASP A 442 -23.30 16.63 3.50
CA ASP A 442 -24.59 15.93 3.54
C ASP A 442 -24.48 14.45 3.09
N PRO A 443 -23.73 14.10 2.02
CA PRO A 443 -23.47 12.70 1.65
C PRO A 443 -22.78 11.87 2.73
N VAL A 444 -21.83 12.47 3.46
CA VAL A 444 -21.06 11.80 4.51
C VAL A 444 -21.96 11.56 5.72
N ARG A 445 -22.76 12.56 6.11
CA ARG A 445 -23.72 12.46 7.21
C ARG A 445 -24.78 11.40 6.92
N SER A 446 -25.39 11.42 5.73
CA SER A 446 -26.44 10.45 5.37
C SER A 446 -25.92 9.01 5.35
N MET A 447 -24.70 8.79 4.88
CA MET A 447 -24.06 7.46 4.95
C MET A 447 -23.74 7.04 6.39
N ALA A 448 -23.26 7.96 7.24
CA ALA A 448 -23.02 7.68 8.66
C ALA A 448 -24.31 7.31 9.39
N GLU A 449 -25.42 8.02 9.12
CA GLU A 449 -26.72 7.69 9.69
C GLU A 449 -27.22 6.31 9.25
N ALA A 450 -27.10 5.98 7.95
CA ALA A 450 -27.46 4.66 7.43
C ALA A 450 -26.63 3.55 8.13
N ARG A 451 -25.32 3.77 8.31
CA ARG A 451 -24.45 2.87 9.07
C ARG A 451 -24.90 2.73 10.53
N ALA A 452 -25.24 3.82 11.20
CA ALA A 452 -25.74 3.80 12.57
C ALA A 452 -27.06 3.04 12.71
N ARG A 453 -28.02 3.28 11.80
CA ARG A 453 -29.30 2.55 11.74
C ARG A 453 -29.09 1.05 11.59
N TYR A 454 -28.21 0.63 10.66
CA TYR A 454 -27.89 -0.77 10.45
C TYR A 454 -27.21 -1.41 11.66
N LEU A 455 -26.25 -0.74 12.29
CA LEU A 455 -25.57 -1.27 13.48
C LEU A 455 -26.54 -1.43 14.67
N LYS A 456 -27.60 -0.62 14.74
CA LYS A 456 -28.66 -0.75 15.75
C LYS A 456 -29.61 -1.91 15.44
N ASN A 457 -29.98 -2.08 14.17
CA ASN A 457 -30.89 -3.11 13.70
C ASN A 457 -30.33 -3.79 12.43
N PRO A 458 -29.40 -4.76 12.58
CA PRO A 458 -28.79 -5.42 11.43
C PRO A 458 -29.82 -6.20 10.62
N VAL A 459 -29.73 -6.10 9.30
CA VAL A 459 -30.53 -6.91 8.37
C VAL A 459 -29.68 -8.08 7.91
N GLU A 460 -30.20 -9.30 8.05
CA GLU A 460 -29.54 -10.50 7.55
C GLU A 460 -29.67 -10.57 6.02
N ASN A 461 -28.56 -10.88 5.33
CA ASN A 461 -28.50 -11.02 3.86
C ASN A 461 -29.23 -9.90 3.09
N PRO A 462 -28.87 -8.62 3.32
CA PRO A 462 -29.59 -7.52 2.70
C PRO A 462 -29.45 -7.54 1.17
N GLU A 463 -30.55 -7.26 0.46
CA GLU A 463 -30.60 -7.26 -1.01
C GLU A 463 -29.65 -6.22 -1.61
N PRO A 464 -28.83 -6.57 -2.63
CA PRO A 464 -27.93 -5.64 -3.31
C PRO A 464 -28.62 -4.34 -3.75
N GLY A 465 -27.93 -3.21 -3.54
CA GLY A 465 -28.44 -1.89 -3.88
C GLY A 465 -29.36 -1.24 -2.85
N THR A 466 -29.84 -1.96 -1.83
CA THR A 466 -30.63 -1.37 -0.75
C THR A 466 -29.77 -0.56 0.23
N GLU A 467 -30.40 0.31 1.03
CA GLU A 467 -29.69 1.05 2.09
C GLU A 467 -29.04 0.08 3.10
N ALA A 468 -29.74 -0.97 3.50
CA ALA A 468 -29.22 -1.96 4.44
C ALA A 468 -28.00 -2.70 3.87
N TRP A 469 -28.03 -3.04 2.58
CA TRP A 469 -26.87 -3.63 1.90
C TRP A 469 -25.69 -2.67 1.88
N CYS A 470 -25.96 -1.40 1.59
CA CYS A 470 -24.93 -0.37 1.64
C CYS A 470 -24.34 -0.24 3.06
N ALA A 471 -25.19 -0.04 4.06
CA ALA A 471 -24.80 0.12 5.44
C ALA A 471 -24.05 -1.07 6.04
N SER A 472 -24.31 -2.29 5.54
CA SER A 472 -23.59 -3.49 5.95
C SER A 472 -22.13 -3.54 5.46
N ARG A 473 -21.80 -2.85 4.35
CA ARG A 473 -20.50 -2.96 3.66
C ARG A 473 -19.66 -1.67 3.63
N MET A 474 -20.25 -0.50 3.86
CA MET A 474 -19.51 0.75 3.79
C MET A 474 -18.50 0.91 4.93
N GLY A 475 -17.37 1.54 4.63
CA GLY A 475 -16.43 2.07 5.62
C GLY A 475 -16.39 3.59 5.51
N ILE A 476 -16.74 4.29 6.60
CA ILE A 476 -16.77 5.76 6.65
C ILE A 476 -15.97 6.36 7.82
N ALA A 477 -15.57 5.52 8.78
CA ALA A 477 -14.87 5.94 9.99
C ALA A 477 -13.62 6.80 9.74
N PRO A 478 -12.76 6.55 8.73
CA PRO A 478 -11.61 7.43 8.48
C PRO A 478 -11.99 8.88 8.17
N THR A 479 -13.05 9.11 7.37
CA THR A 479 -13.53 10.47 7.08
C THR A 479 -14.19 11.10 8.31
N LEU A 480 -15.00 10.34 9.05
CA LEU A 480 -15.61 10.83 10.30
C LEU A 480 -14.53 11.18 11.35
N ALA A 481 -13.43 10.44 11.38
CA ALA A 481 -12.32 10.72 12.30
C ALA A 481 -11.61 12.03 11.92
N LYS A 482 -11.41 12.29 10.62
CA LYS A 482 -10.90 13.59 10.15
C LYS A 482 -11.87 14.72 10.45
N TYR A 483 -13.19 14.52 10.27
CA TYR A 483 -14.21 15.50 10.68
C TYR A 483 -14.09 15.82 12.18
N ARG A 484 -14.01 14.79 13.03
CA ARG A 484 -13.86 14.92 14.48
C ARG A 484 -12.59 15.66 14.88
N GLN A 485 -11.47 15.39 14.21
CA GLN A 485 -10.19 16.09 14.41
C GLN A 485 -10.28 17.56 13.98
N LEU A 486 -10.93 17.83 12.85
CA LEU A 486 -11.02 19.17 12.26
C LEU A 486 -11.92 20.11 13.07
N THR A 487 -13.09 19.60 13.47
CA THR A 487 -14.17 20.42 14.04
C THR A 487 -14.23 20.37 15.56
N GLY A 488 -13.71 19.30 16.17
CA GLY A 488 -13.94 19.03 17.58
C GLY A 488 -15.34 18.51 17.91
N ASP A 489 -16.22 18.35 16.91
CA ASP A 489 -17.61 17.95 17.08
C ASP A 489 -17.75 16.44 17.33
N PRO A 490 -18.34 16.02 18.47
CA PRO A 490 -18.51 14.61 18.85
C PRO A 490 -19.66 13.88 18.13
N GLU A 491 -20.34 14.50 17.15
CA GLU A 491 -21.51 13.95 16.42
C GLU A 491 -21.40 12.45 16.07
N PHE A 492 -20.20 11.98 15.70
CA PHE A 492 -19.97 10.61 15.25
C PHE A 492 -19.16 9.73 16.21
N ASP A 493 -18.92 10.16 17.45
CA ASP A 493 -18.04 9.44 18.39
C ASP A 493 -18.53 7.99 18.64
N ASP A 494 -19.85 7.75 18.70
CA ASP A 494 -20.43 6.40 18.84
C ASP A 494 -20.08 5.45 17.67
N LEU A 495 -20.03 5.97 16.44
CA LEU A 495 -19.60 5.20 15.26
C LEU A 495 -18.09 4.99 15.27
N LEU A 496 -17.32 6.03 15.63
CA LEU A 496 -15.87 5.97 15.71
C LEU A 496 -15.41 4.95 16.76
N MET A 497 -16.08 4.86 17.90
CA MET A 497 -15.76 3.86 18.92
C MET A 497 -15.90 2.42 18.43
N LYS A 498 -16.75 2.17 17.43
CA LYS A 498 -16.93 0.84 16.82
C LYS A 498 -15.94 0.59 15.68
N ASP A 499 -15.83 1.53 14.76
CA ASP A 499 -15.22 1.30 13.44
C ASP A 499 -13.84 1.96 13.27
N ALA A 500 -13.43 2.90 14.14
CA ALA A 500 -12.15 3.61 14.00
C ALA A 500 -10.94 2.78 14.47
N ASN A 501 -9.73 3.22 14.12
CA ASN A 501 -8.50 2.59 14.56
C ASN A 501 -8.21 2.84 16.06
N GLY A 502 -7.26 2.09 16.63
CA GLY A 502 -6.91 2.16 18.06
C GLY A 502 -6.40 3.52 18.53
N TYR A 503 -5.71 4.28 17.67
CA TYR A 503 -5.25 5.63 18.01
C TYR A 503 -6.40 6.62 18.11
N VAL A 504 -7.36 6.57 17.17
CA VAL A 504 -8.54 7.44 17.20
C VAL A 504 -9.34 7.18 18.48
N ARG A 505 -9.60 5.90 18.81
CA ARG A 505 -10.32 5.55 20.05
C ARG A 505 -9.57 6.03 21.30
N PHE A 506 -8.24 5.88 21.35
CA PHE A 506 -7.41 6.46 22.41
C PHE A 506 -7.59 7.99 22.51
N ARG A 507 -7.58 8.70 21.38
CA ARG A 507 -7.75 10.16 21.36
C ARG A 507 -9.17 10.60 21.77
N LEU A 508 -10.17 9.76 21.62
CA LEU A 508 -11.56 10.03 22.06
C LEU A 508 -11.76 9.77 23.55
N THR A 509 -11.17 8.69 24.09
CA THR A 509 -11.47 8.23 25.46
C THR A 509 -10.37 8.54 26.47
N GLY A 510 -9.15 8.78 26.03
CA GLY A 510 -7.94 8.80 26.86
C GLY A 510 -7.47 7.40 27.30
N ASP A 511 -8.18 6.33 26.94
CA ASP A 511 -7.81 4.96 27.29
C ASP A 511 -6.71 4.43 26.35
N ARG A 512 -5.52 4.20 26.92
CA ARG A 512 -4.35 3.68 26.21
C ARG A 512 -4.51 2.25 25.74
N SER A 513 -5.42 1.48 26.31
CA SER A 513 -5.65 0.08 25.92
C SER A 513 -5.96 -0.02 24.42
N HIS A 514 -6.73 0.93 23.87
CA HIS A 514 -7.05 0.99 22.45
C HIS A 514 -5.81 1.22 21.57
N LEU A 515 -4.90 2.09 22.00
CA LEU A 515 -3.65 2.35 21.29
C LEU A 515 -2.75 1.11 21.30
N VAL A 516 -2.59 0.50 22.48
CA VAL A 516 -1.78 -0.72 22.67
C VAL A 516 -2.30 -1.86 21.79
N GLU A 517 -3.61 -2.11 21.76
CA GLU A 517 -4.23 -3.12 20.88
C GLU A 517 -3.97 -2.82 19.39
N GLY A 518 -4.06 -1.56 18.98
CA GLY A 518 -3.76 -1.13 17.61
C GLY A 518 -2.30 -1.36 17.22
N LEU A 519 -1.37 -1.01 18.10
CA LEU A 519 0.07 -1.18 17.87
C LEU A 519 0.50 -2.64 17.94
N ASP A 520 -0.05 -3.44 18.85
CA ASP A 520 0.28 -4.87 18.93
C ASP A 520 -0.20 -5.63 17.69
N ARG A 521 -1.39 -5.33 17.15
CA ARG A 521 -1.81 -5.86 15.84
C ARG A 521 -0.82 -5.53 14.72
N SER A 522 -0.26 -4.32 14.75
CA SER A 522 0.75 -3.88 13.78
C SER A 522 2.05 -4.68 13.94
N ALA A 523 2.53 -4.80 15.17
CA ALA A 523 3.76 -5.50 15.52
C ALA A 523 3.67 -7.02 15.25
N ALA A 524 2.54 -7.65 15.60
CA ALA A 524 2.31 -9.08 15.48
C ALA A 524 2.52 -9.59 14.05
N ALA A 525 2.09 -8.84 13.03
CA ALA A 525 2.29 -9.20 11.64
C ALA A 525 3.78 -9.26 11.27
N PHE A 526 4.60 -8.36 11.81
CA PHE A 526 6.04 -8.32 11.58
C PHE A 526 6.84 -9.24 12.52
N ARG A 527 6.21 -10.08 13.35
CA ARG A 527 6.91 -11.11 14.15
C ARG A 527 7.17 -12.39 13.39
N ILE A 528 6.61 -12.56 12.20
CA ILE A 528 6.73 -13.78 11.40
C ILE A 528 7.03 -13.48 9.93
N ASN A 529 7.54 -14.50 9.23
CA ASN A 529 7.59 -14.60 7.77
C ASN A 529 8.20 -13.36 7.09
N ARG A 530 9.35 -12.91 7.59
CA ARG A 530 10.12 -11.76 7.06
C ARG A 530 10.18 -11.75 5.52
N ALA A 531 10.42 -12.91 4.91
CA ALA A 531 10.55 -13.06 3.46
C ALA A 531 9.29 -12.66 2.67
N SER A 532 8.11 -12.76 3.27
CA SER A 532 6.84 -12.39 2.63
C SER A 532 6.69 -10.89 2.36
N TYR A 533 7.50 -10.04 3.00
CA TYR A 533 7.50 -8.58 2.83
C TYR A 533 8.62 -8.06 1.92
N MET A 534 9.54 -8.94 1.55
CA MET A 534 10.79 -8.62 0.88
C MET A 534 11.06 -9.63 -0.23
N GLU A 535 11.85 -10.68 0.04
CA GLU A 535 12.38 -11.61 -0.95
C GLU A 535 11.29 -12.23 -1.85
N GLU A 536 10.13 -12.58 -1.29
CA GLU A 536 9.04 -13.23 -2.04
C GLU A 536 8.11 -12.29 -2.81
N VAL A 537 8.21 -10.97 -2.60
CA VAL A 537 7.30 -10.02 -3.23
C VAL A 537 7.63 -9.87 -4.71
N ARG A 538 6.59 -9.93 -5.55
CA ARG A 538 6.72 -9.89 -7.03
C ARG A 538 6.05 -8.68 -7.69
N TRP A 539 5.14 -8.04 -6.96
CA TRP A 539 4.51 -6.77 -7.31
C TRP A 539 4.57 -5.86 -6.11
N THR A 540 5.09 -4.66 -6.33
CA THR A 540 5.52 -3.72 -5.29
C THR A 540 4.34 -3.10 -4.55
N ASP A 541 3.20 -2.94 -5.21
CA ASP A 541 1.88 -2.60 -4.65
C ASP A 541 1.26 -3.72 -3.78
N ARG A 542 1.92 -4.88 -3.67
CA ARG A 542 1.52 -6.03 -2.83
C ARG A 542 2.50 -6.36 -1.71
N GLN A 543 3.39 -5.43 -1.35
CA GLN A 543 4.43 -5.63 -0.32
C GLN A 543 3.92 -6.28 0.98
N LEU A 544 2.71 -5.93 1.43
CA LEU A 544 2.13 -6.43 2.70
C LEU A 544 0.95 -7.42 2.49
N ALA A 545 0.76 -7.92 1.27
CA ALA A 545 -0.46 -8.64 0.89
C ALA A 545 -0.42 -10.16 1.14
N PHE A 546 0.75 -10.76 1.35
CA PHE A 546 0.91 -12.22 1.40
C PHE A 546 -0.05 -12.93 2.37
N ASN A 547 -0.10 -12.48 3.63
CA ASN A 547 -0.99 -13.11 4.62
C ASN A 547 -2.47 -12.95 4.27
N GLY A 548 -2.85 -11.75 3.82
CA GLY A 548 -4.24 -11.43 3.53
C GLY A 548 -4.76 -12.03 2.24
N ASN A 549 -3.92 -12.13 1.22
CA ASN A 549 -4.31 -12.60 -0.11
C ASN A 549 -4.09 -14.10 -0.29
N TYR A 550 -3.15 -14.73 0.44
CA TYR A 550 -2.85 -16.15 0.28
C TYR A 550 -2.85 -16.94 1.59
N ALA A 551 -1.99 -16.59 2.56
CA ALA A 551 -1.72 -17.50 3.68
C ALA A 551 -2.98 -17.82 4.51
N ASN A 552 -3.87 -16.84 4.70
CA ASN A 552 -5.10 -17.01 5.48
C ASN A 552 -6.19 -17.85 4.79
N ASP A 553 -6.00 -18.28 3.53
CA ASP A 553 -6.85 -19.31 2.91
C ASP A 553 -6.53 -20.72 3.44
N TYR A 554 -5.39 -20.89 4.11
CA TYR A 554 -4.88 -22.19 4.60
C TYR A 554 -4.44 -22.22 6.06
N ALA A 555 -4.07 -21.07 6.63
CA ALA A 555 -3.59 -20.99 8.00
C ALA A 555 -4.72 -21.12 9.03
N ASP A 556 -4.51 -21.98 10.03
CA ASP A 556 -5.36 -22.12 11.22
C ASP A 556 -4.49 -22.15 12.48
N PRO A 557 -4.57 -21.14 13.38
CA PRO A 557 -5.41 -19.94 13.27
C PRO A 557 -4.93 -18.98 12.17
N THR A 558 -5.81 -18.05 11.77
CA THR A 558 -5.48 -17.02 10.77
C THR A 558 -4.26 -16.20 11.19
N LEU A 559 -3.36 -15.95 10.25
CA LEU A 559 -2.16 -15.14 10.50
C LEU A 559 -2.50 -13.65 10.64
N PRO A 560 -1.77 -12.91 11.49
CA PRO A 560 -1.92 -11.46 11.62
C PRO A 560 -1.63 -10.75 10.29
N ARG A 561 -2.44 -9.74 9.97
CA ARG A 561 -2.28 -8.90 8.78
C ARG A 561 -1.62 -7.58 9.18
N PRO A 562 -0.61 -7.08 8.43
CA PRO A 562 -0.08 -5.75 8.69
C PRO A 562 -1.18 -4.69 8.61
N ASN A 563 -1.32 -3.88 9.65
CA ASN A 563 -2.21 -2.71 9.67
C ASN A 563 -1.46 -1.52 10.26
N LEU A 564 -1.06 -0.58 9.42
CA LEU A 564 -0.19 0.53 9.82
C LEU A 564 -0.96 1.78 10.23
N SER A 565 -2.29 1.73 10.28
CA SER A 565 -3.13 2.92 10.49
C SER A 565 -2.92 3.53 11.88
N ALA A 566 -2.90 2.71 12.93
CA ALA A 566 -2.63 3.19 14.29
C ALA A 566 -1.19 3.68 14.45
N LEU A 567 -0.24 3.03 13.77
CA LEU A 567 1.16 3.46 13.77
C LEU A 567 1.29 4.84 13.13
N TYR A 568 0.81 5.02 11.90
CA TYR A 568 0.81 6.29 11.19
C TYR A 568 0.13 7.41 11.99
N ALA A 569 -1.08 7.13 12.50
CA ALA A 569 -1.87 8.11 13.22
C ALA A 569 -1.20 8.53 14.54
N SER A 570 -0.61 7.58 15.27
CA SER A 570 0.10 7.87 16.53
C SER A 570 1.35 8.74 16.34
N VAL A 571 2.12 8.50 15.28
CA VAL A 571 3.37 9.25 15.04
C VAL A 571 3.11 10.62 14.41
N THR A 572 2.08 10.76 13.57
CA THR A 572 1.80 12.00 12.83
C THR A 572 0.70 12.88 13.44
N GLY A 573 -0.18 12.30 14.25
CA GLY A 573 -1.38 12.96 14.78
C GLY A 573 -2.58 13.03 13.82
N ASP A 574 -2.48 12.51 12.60
CA ASP A 574 -3.58 12.45 11.62
C ASP A 574 -4.52 11.28 11.96
N PHE A 575 -5.82 11.55 12.15
CA PHE A 575 -6.81 10.52 12.47
C PHE A 575 -7.08 9.55 11.31
N GLY A 576 -6.79 9.96 10.07
CA GLY A 576 -6.97 9.16 8.87
C GLY A 576 -5.67 8.69 8.24
N GLY A 577 -5.24 9.34 7.16
CA GLY A 577 -4.19 8.86 6.27
C GLY A 577 -3.63 9.94 5.35
N ALA A 578 -2.44 9.69 4.81
CA ALA A 578 -1.63 10.67 4.08
C ALA A 578 -2.11 11.02 2.65
N LEU A 579 -3.03 10.24 2.08
CA LEU A 579 -3.37 10.31 0.65
C LEU A 579 -4.39 11.41 0.32
N TYR A 580 -5.51 11.47 1.04
CA TYR A 580 -6.64 12.35 0.73
C TYR A 580 -7.01 13.17 1.95
N PHE A 581 -7.01 14.50 1.80
CA PHE A 581 -7.18 15.47 2.89
C PHE A 581 -6.26 15.21 4.11
N PRO A 582 -4.94 15.04 3.93
CA PRO A 582 -4.02 14.74 5.03
C PRO A 582 -4.03 15.83 6.10
N MET A 583 -4.04 15.42 7.38
CA MET A 583 -4.10 16.30 8.55
C MET A 583 -2.96 16.01 9.53
N ASN A 584 -1.79 15.63 9.00
CA ASN A 584 -0.58 15.41 9.78
C ASN A 584 -0.26 16.66 10.61
N THR A 585 -0.05 16.47 11.91
CA THR A 585 0.17 17.56 12.87
C THR A 585 1.64 17.86 13.06
N VAL A 586 2.47 16.84 12.89
CA VAL A 586 3.92 16.89 13.11
C VAL A 586 4.67 15.98 12.15
N ARG A 587 5.89 16.38 11.80
CA ARG A 587 6.95 15.51 11.27
C ARG A 587 8.16 15.60 12.19
N TRP A 588 8.65 14.47 12.67
CA TRP A 588 9.80 14.41 13.57
C TRP A 588 11.09 14.57 12.77
N LYS A 589 11.89 15.58 13.09
CA LYS A 589 13.20 15.86 12.46
C LYS A 589 14.27 14.97 13.07
N THR A 590 14.11 13.67 12.86
CA THR A 590 14.99 12.61 13.35
C THR A 590 14.67 11.28 12.66
N HIS A 591 15.56 10.28 12.74
CA HIS A 591 15.33 8.94 12.20
C HIS A 591 14.31 8.12 13.01
N SER A 592 13.67 7.11 12.41
CA SER A 592 12.65 6.31 13.11
C SER A 592 13.19 5.20 14.04
N ARG A 593 14.51 4.99 14.10
CA ARG A 593 15.14 4.05 15.06
C ARG A 593 15.18 4.58 16.49
N ASP A 594 15.11 3.69 17.47
CA ASP A 594 15.29 4.00 18.90
C ASP A 594 14.42 5.15 19.41
N ILE A 595 13.20 5.26 18.92
CA ILE A 595 12.25 6.30 19.30
C ILE A 595 10.83 5.74 19.42
N GLY A 596 10.11 6.20 20.45
CA GLY A 596 8.66 6.21 20.50
C GLY A 596 8.19 7.66 20.43
N ALA A 597 7.24 7.95 19.56
CA ALA A 597 6.63 9.26 19.40
C ALA A 597 5.11 9.14 19.28
N LEU A 598 4.39 9.67 20.28
CA LEU A 598 2.94 9.60 20.36
C LEU A 598 2.37 11.01 20.46
N VAL A 599 1.64 11.46 19.44
CA VAL A 599 0.87 12.69 19.51
C VAL A 599 -0.35 12.46 20.42
N THR A 600 -0.42 13.17 21.54
CA THR A 600 -1.51 13.04 22.53
C THR A 600 -2.56 14.13 22.40
N SER A 601 -2.18 15.31 21.92
CA SER A 601 -3.08 16.42 21.61
C SER A 601 -2.55 17.26 20.45
N ALA A 602 -3.44 17.76 19.61
CA ALA A 602 -3.10 18.70 18.57
C ALA A 602 -4.35 19.53 18.18
N GLY A 603 -4.14 20.81 17.93
CA GLY A 603 -5.14 21.74 17.41
C GLY A 603 -4.48 23.05 17.01
N LYS A 604 -5.29 24.07 16.69
CA LYS A 604 -4.79 25.37 16.21
C LYS A 604 -3.96 26.15 17.22
N ALA A 605 -4.23 25.98 18.51
CA ALA A 605 -3.59 26.73 19.60
C ALA A 605 -2.75 25.85 20.54
N ASN A 606 -2.64 24.54 20.27
CA ASN A 606 -1.87 23.64 21.12
C ASN A 606 -1.32 22.43 20.37
N PHE A 607 -0.21 21.91 20.86
CA PHE A 607 0.34 20.62 20.48
C PHE A 607 0.88 19.91 21.71
N GLN A 608 0.74 18.59 21.78
CA GLN A 608 1.34 17.76 22.80
C GLN A 608 1.74 16.40 22.23
N ALA A 609 2.92 15.93 22.62
CA ALA A 609 3.38 14.59 22.32
C ALA A 609 4.17 13.99 23.49
N GLU A 610 4.10 12.66 23.60
CA GLU A 610 4.97 11.85 24.43
C GLU A 610 6.10 11.25 23.60
N LEU A 611 7.32 11.36 24.10
CA LEU A 611 8.54 10.98 23.41
C LEU A 611 9.40 10.09 24.31
N TYR A 612 9.87 8.96 23.79
CA TYR A 612 10.77 8.06 24.50
C TYR A 612 11.95 7.69 23.61
N HIS A 613 13.17 8.06 24.01
CA HIS A 613 14.38 7.66 23.31
C HIS A 613 14.99 6.40 23.92
N PHE A 614 15.19 5.36 23.12
CA PHE A 614 15.71 4.06 23.60
C PHE A 614 17.24 3.95 23.56
N GLY A 615 17.90 4.88 22.87
CA GLY A 615 19.35 4.87 22.69
C GLY A 615 20.08 5.18 24.00
N PRO A 616 21.36 4.82 24.09
CA PRO A 616 22.13 4.91 25.32
C PRO A 616 22.53 6.35 25.67
N GLU A 617 22.62 7.23 24.67
CA GLU A 617 23.06 8.62 24.81
C GLU A 617 21.90 9.59 24.63
N ARG A 618 22.12 10.86 25.00
CA ARG A 618 21.16 11.92 24.74
C ARG A 618 20.94 12.08 23.23
N ARG A 619 19.71 12.35 22.81
CA ARG A 619 19.36 12.53 21.40
C ARG A 619 18.88 13.94 21.11
N ASP A 620 19.63 14.65 20.28
CA ASP A 620 19.19 15.90 19.68
C ASP A 620 18.23 15.61 18.52
N MET A 621 17.11 16.33 18.48
CA MET A 621 16.11 16.19 17.43
C MET A 621 15.26 17.45 17.31
N GLY A 622 14.32 17.42 16.37
CA GLY A 622 13.33 18.47 16.24
C GLY A 622 11.96 17.95 15.80
N ALA A 623 11.06 18.89 15.57
CA ALA A 623 9.73 18.65 15.03
C ALA A 623 9.35 19.80 14.10
N GLU A 624 8.70 19.47 12.98
CA GLU A 624 8.05 20.42 12.08
C GLU A 624 6.54 20.32 12.29
N LEU A 625 5.92 21.41 12.76
CA LEU A 625 4.53 21.47 13.21
C LEU A 625 3.65 22.13 12.15
N TYR A 626 2.54 21.47 11.78
CA TYR A 626 1.76 21.86 10.60
C TYR A 626 0.46 22.63 10.90
N LEU A 627 -0.15 22.43 12.07
CA LEU A 627 -1.53 22.90 12.33
C LEU A 627 -1.64 24.09 13.30
N LEU A 628 -0.53 24.62 13.81
CA LEU A 628 -0.56 25.78 14.72
C LEU A 628 -0.84 27.07 13.93
N ASP A 629 -1.76 27.89 14.44
CA ASP A 629 -1.99 29.23 13.92
C ASP A 629 -0.80 30.15 14.25
N SER A 630 -0.62 31.24 13.50
CA SER A 630 0.45 32.19 13.77
C SER A 630 0.30 32.85 15.15
N GLY A 631 1.41 32.97 15.90
CA GLY A 631 1.43 33.59 17.23
C GLY A 631 2.61 33.15 18.09
N GLU A 632 2.65 33.65 19.32
CA GLU A 632 3.63 33.26 20.33
C GLU A 632 3.15 32.03 21.10
N TYR A 633 4.05 31.06 21.30
CA TYR A 633 3.78 29.83 22.01
C TYR A 633 4.85 29.60 23.07
N GLU A 634 4.44 29.13 24.25
CA GLU A 634 5.37 28.50 25.18
C GLU A 634 5.56 27.05 24.76
N MET A 635 6.81 26.68 24.46
CA MET A 635 7.25 25.30 24.27
C MET A 635 7.88 24.81 25.57
N THR A 636 7.32 23.75 26.13
CA THR A 636 7.84 23.07 27.33
C THR A 636 8.20 21.63 27.00
N LEU A 637 9.41 21.20 27.38
CA LEU A 637 9.81 19.80 27.39
C LEU A 637 9.99 19.35 28.84
N THR A 638 9.13 18.43 29.28
CA THR A 638 9.14 17.88 30.64
C THR A 638 9.63 16.44 30.61
N ASN A 639 10.69 16.14 31.35
CA ASN A 639 11.09 14.78 31.66
C ASN A 639 10.16 14.23 32.76
N THR A 640 9.35 13.21 32.44
CA THR A 640 8.31 12.73 33.35
C THR A 640 8.86 11.87 34.48
N VAL A 641 10.11 11.41 34.37
CA VAL A 641 10.77 10.59 35.39
C VAL A 641 11.37 11.48 36.48
N THR A 642 12.08 12.54 36.09
CA THR A 642 12.72 13.48 37.03
C THR A 642 11.82 14.64 37.45
N GLY A 643 10.78 14.95 36.66
CA GLY A 643 9.94 16.13 36.79
C GLY A 643 10.59 17.42 36.28
N THR A 644 11.81 17.37 35.75
CA THR A 644 12.50 18.57 35.25
C THR A 644 11.88 19.05 33.95
N SER A 645 11.63 20.36 33.84
CA SER A 645 11.09 20.97 32.63
C SER A 645 12.00 22.07 32.11
N THR A 646 12.12 22.15 30.79
CA THR A 646 12.72 23.29 30.09
C THR A 646 11.62 24.00 29.31
N SER A 647 11.53 25.32 29.42
CA SER A 647 10.58 26.15 28.67
C SER A 647 11.32 27.14 27.78
N SER A 648 10.74 27.44 26.62
CA SER A 648 11.20 28.46 25.70
C SER A 648 10.01 29.06 24.96
N THR A 649 10.11 30.32 24.54
CA THR A 649 9.10 30.95 23.68
C THR A 649 9.46 30.72 22.23
N ILE A 650 8.47 30.35 21.42
CA ILE A 650 8.60 30.22 19.97
C ILE A 650 7.55 31.09 19.26
N THR A 651 7.97 31.72 18.17
CA THR A 651 7.06 32.41 17.26
C THR A 651 6.66 31.47 16.13
N VAL A 652 5.38 31.16 16.02
CA VAL A 652 4.82 30.47 14.84
C VAL A 652 4.43 31.54 13.83
N SER A 653 5.08 31.55 12.66
CA SER A 653 4.77 32.50 11.58
C SER A 653 3.79 31.93 10.55
N GLY A 654 3.71 30.60 10.45
CA GLY A 654 2.83 29.89 9.53
C GLY A 654 2.94 28.37 9.70
N PRO A 655 2.39 27.58 8.76
CA PRO A 655 2.54 26.14 8.80
C PRO A 655 4.02 25.75 8.68
N ARG A 656 4.35 24.56 9.19
CA ARG A 656 5.71 23.99 9.10
C ARG A 656 6.74 24.68 9.99
N ASN A 657 6.31 25.26 11.10
CA ASN A 657 7.24 25.84 12.08
C ASN A 657 8.11 24.73 12.70
N ALA A 658 9.43 24.93 12.66
CA ALA A 658 10.39 23.96 13.16
C ALA A 658 10.84 24.30 14.59
N VAL A 659 10.93 23.29 15.44
CA VAL A 659 11.47 23.39 16.80
C VAL A 659 12.56 22.35 17.00
N SER A 660 13.50 22.63 17.92
CA SER A 660 14.60 21.75 18.27
C SER A 660 14.68 21.55 19.78
N PHE A 661 15.04 20.35 20.21
CA PHE A 661 15.15 19.96 21.60
C PHE A 661 15.97 18.66 21.73
N SER A 662 16.29 18.26 22.95
CA SER A 662 17.05 17.03 23.20
C SER A 662 16.32 16.14 24.20
N LEU A 663 16.28 14.84 23.92
CA LEU A 663 15.68 13.83 24.79
C LEU A 663 16.76 13.12 25.60
N ASP A 664 16.53 12.94 26.90
CA ASP A 664 17.37 12.08 27.72
C ASP A 664 17.18 10.60 27.34
N SER A 665 18.27 9.84 27.48
CA SER A 665 18.32 8.40 27.25
C SER A 665 17.36 7.66 28.17
N ARG A 666 16.52 6.79 27.59
CA ARG A 666 15.61 5.86 28.28
C ARG A 666 14.69 6.52 29.30
N GLN A 667 14.20 7.70 28.97
CA GLN A 667 13.28 8.44 29.81
C GLN A 667 12.13 9.00 28.97
N LEU A 668 10.92 8.92 29.52
CA LEU A 668 9.73 9.47 28.90
C LEU A 668 9.72 10.99 29.06
N HIS A 669 9.47 11.69 27.98
CA HIS A 669 9.32 13.13 27.93
C HIS A 669 7.94 13.51 27.39
N THR A 670 7.41 14.63 27.86
CA THR A 670 6.25 15.28 27.27
C THR A 670 6.69 16.60 26.65
N LEU A 671 6.51 16.73 25.33
CA LEU A 671 6.64 18.00 24.61
C LEU A 671 5.25 18.65 24.56
N SER A 672 5.14 19.89 25.01
CA SER A 672 3.91 20.69 24.92
C SER A 672 4.20 22.04 24.31
N LEU A 673 3.29 22.48 23.45
CA LEU A 673 3.24 23.84 22.94
C LEU A 673 1.86 24.42 23.22
N ARG A 674 1.81 25.61 23.83
CA ARG A 674 0.57 26.32 24.14
C ARG A 674 0.69 27.77 23.74
N ARG A 675 -0.31 28.28 23.03
CA ARG A 675 -0.37 29.69 22.66
C ARG A 675 -0.41 30.56 23.91
N GLN A 676 0.39 31.62 23.94
CA GLN A 676 0.44 32.60 25.05
C GLN A 676 -0.74 33.55 25.03
#